data_AF-Q1N132-F1
#
_entry.id   AF-Q1N132-F1
#
_cell.length_a   1.000
_cell.length_b   1.000
_cell.length_c   1.000
_cell.angle_alpha   90.00
_cell.angle_beta   90.00
_cell.angle_gamma   90.00
#
_symmetry.space_group_name_H-M   'P 1'
#
loop_
_entity.id
_entity.type
_entity.pdbx_description
1 polymer ?
#
loop_
_entity_poly.entity_id
_entity_poly.type
_entity_poly.pdbx_seq_one_letter_code
_entity_poly.pdbx_strand_id
1 'polypeptide(L)'
;MSIDDNRAPTATTSQHTSVIRKQVVVAISTLLAVSLLLISLSYVQSYALNGVRVFTKGEGTWAKAQKDAIFYLQRFASFGSDHDYQMFLSALEVTFGDKQARLALLQTPPDRATASKGFLIGLNDPEDIETMIGFFLHFKNFYHVKKATAFWEKADTSIEELQRLGKRIKAQRKVNPTSIDRKQLLELDRLNAELTSYENAFSNTLGEGARWVKDTTDQVSIIAIAFSILFLVFYLRSILAHISQTESELRLSEKRFNSLYDSGLLSIIEWNENGLITDANANFLHLFGFDSVDISNRTLQWQSLIPQDQRKVLKEIADNIKYGRGNKLHSIELFHRTGERLSVYLGGIPYDSSASAGLFFALDQTQKHQAERQLKLAASVLDSSHDGILILDKDLHVISTNHALCELTHMSAKRIIGSTFSFYHDSVATETKSAIRNALTHQLNWQGDTEIKTYSQKIIPVRLSISHVGELESTIVVIITDISDRKALENRLQQMAHHDALTGLANRTLFENQLNQAISRADRQNKKVALLFIDLDRFKPINDEYGHEMGDKLLRIVAERLESRTREHDTVARIGGDEFVMIIEDISDMNSIESVAQQVVSLLCSPIVIDGIEISVGCSIGISLYPDHGTSSIELTRSADIAMYAAKSQSEKRFYIFTHPPEL
;
A
#
# COMPACT_ATOMS: atom_id res chain seq x y z
N MET A 1 -16.72 6.09 -46.54
CA MET A 1 -16.97 4.64 -46.57
C MET A 1 -16.96 4.20 -45.11
N SER A 2 -18.16 3.97 -44.55
CA SER A 2 -18.40 3.73 -43.13
C SER A 2 -17.85 2.37 -42.72
N ILE A 3 -16.90 2.36 -41.79
CA ILE A 3 -16.38 1.12 -41.21
C ILE A 3 -17.23 0.83 -39.98
N ASP A 4 -17.97 -0.28 -40.07
CA ASP A 4 -18.80 -0.85 -39.02
C ASP A 4 -18.00 -1.08 -37.74
N ASP A 5 -18.42 -0.41 -36.68
CA ASP A 5 -17.89 -0.55 -35.32
C ASP A 5 -18.63 -1.70 -34.62
N ASN A 6 -18.32 -2.94 -35.03
CA ASN A 6 -18.95 -4.15 -34.49
C ASN A 6 -18.12 -4.72 -33.33
N ARG A 7 -17.97 -3.93 -32.25
CA ARG A 7 -17.51 -4.44 -30.95
C ARG A 7 -18.60 -5.32 -30.36
N ALA A 8 -18.38 -6.64 -30.33
CA ALA A 8 -19.24 -7.55 -29.60
C ALA A 8 -19.32 -7.11 -28.12
N PRO A 9 -20.51 -6.85 -27.56
CA PRO A 9 -20.63 -6.43 -26.17
C PRO A 9 -20.10 -7.54 -25.27
N THR A 10 -19.12 -7.21 -24.43
CA THR A 10 -18.72 -8.04 -23.29
C THR A 10 -19.97 -8.47 -22.51
N ALA A 11 -19.99 -9.71 -21.99
CA ALA A 11 -21.20 -10.33 -21.42
C ALA A 11 -21.95 -9.44 -20.39
N THR A 12 -21.23 -8.59 -19.67
CA THR A 12 -21.73 -7.55 -18.76
C THR A 12 -22.52 -6.44 -19.46
N THR A 13 -22.04 -5.93 -20.59
CA THR A 13 -22.69 -4.86 -21.38
C THR A 13 -24.04 -5.30 -21.95
N SER A 14 -24.19 -6.59 -22.29
CA SER A 14 -25.46 -7.17 -22.76
C SER A 14 -26.51 -7.29 -21.63
N GLN A 15 -26.07 -7.54 -20.39
CA GLN A 15 -26.96 -7.64 -19.24
C GLN A 15 -27.51 -6.26 -18.84
N HIS A 16 -26.67 -5.23 -18.79
CA HIS A 16 -27.10 -3.87 -18.42
C HIS A 16 -28.09 -3.26 -19.42
N THR A 17 -27.85 -3.42 -20.73
CA THR A 17 -28.79 -2.96 -21.77
C THR A 17 -30.13 -3.69 -21.72
N SER A 18 -30.14 -4.98 -21.33
CA SER A 18 -31.38 -5.74 -21.15
C SER A 18 -32.23 -5.25 -19.96
N VAL A 19 -31.60 -4.81 -18.88
CA VAL A 19 -32.28 -4.31 -17.67
C VAL A 19 -32.92 -2.95 -17.94
N ILE A 20 -32.19 -2.02 -18.56
CA ILE A 20 -32.71 -0.69 -18.92
C ILE A 20 -33.88 -0.84 -19.90
N ARG A 21 -33.77 -1.71 -20.91
CA ARG A 21 -34.85 -1.96 -21.87
C ARG A 21 -36.11 -2.50 -21.20
N LYS A 22 -35.98 -3.48 -20.29
CA LYS A 22 -37.11 -4.00 -19.50
C LYS A 22 -37.76 -2.91 -18.66
N GLN A 23 -36.94 -2.07 -18.02
CA GLN A 23 -37.42 -0.97 -17.19
C GLN A 23 -38.21 0.06 -17.99
N VAL A 24 -37.69 0.51 -19.14
CA VAL A 24 -38.39 1.45 -20.03
C VAL A 24 -39.71 0.88 -20.53
N VAL A 25 -39.74 -0.40 -20.91
CA VAL A 25 -40.98 -1.08 -21.35
C VAL A 25 -42.02 -1.09 -20.23
N VAL A 26 -41.62 -1.38 -18.98
CA VAL A 26 -42.52 -1.36 -17.83
C VAL A 26 -43.10 0.05 -17.63
N ALA A 27 -42.27 1.09 -17.62
CA ALA A 27 -42.73 2.48 -17.44
C ALA A 27 -43.74 2.90 -18.52
N ILE A 28 -43.45 2.62 -19.79
CA ILE A 28 -44.35 2.92 -20.92
C ILE A 28 -45.66 2.13 -20.79
N SER A 29 -45.58 0.84 -20.44
CA SER A 29 -46.77 -0.01 -20.29
C SER A 29 -47.70 0.49 -19.16
N THR A 30 -47.14 0.95 -18.04
CA THR A 30 -47.90 1.53 -16.93
C THR A 30 -48.58 2.84 -17.35
N LEU A 31 -47.87 3.72 -18.06
CA LEU A 31 -48.45 4.98 -18.56
C LEU A 31 -49.59 4.72 -19.55
N LEU A 32 -49.43 3.75 -20.44
CA LEU A 32 -50.48 3.34 -21.37
C LEU A 32 -51.70 2.78 -20.63
N ALA A 33 -51.48 1.94 -19.62
CA ALA A 33 -52.56 1.39 -18.80
C ALA A 33 -53.34 2.48 -18.06
N VAL A 34 -52.65 3.46 -17.46
CA VAL A 34 -53.28 4.61 -16.80
C VAL A 34 -54.04 5.47 -17.81
N SER A 35 -53.46 5.72 -18.99
CA SER A 35 -54.12 6.51 -20.04
C SER A 35 -55.40 5.85 -20.54
N LEU A 36 -55.38 4.53 -20.77
CA LEU A 36 -56.57 3.75 -21.13
C LEU A 36 -57.63 3.80 -20.05
N LEU A 37 -57.24 3.72 -18.77
CA LEU A 37 -58.15 3.86 -17.64
C LEU A 37 -58.81 5.24 -17.62
N LEU A 38 -58.05 6.32 -17.79
CA LEU A 38 -58.57 7.69 -17.80
C LEU A 38 -59.54 7.94 -18.97
N ILE A 39 -59.22 7.42 -20.16
CA ILE A 39 -60.11 7.50 -21.33
C ILE A 39 -61.42 6.74 -21.05
N SER A 40 -61.33 5.54 -20.45
CA SER A 40 -62.50 4.75 -20.09
C SER A 40 -63.39 5.45 -19.06
N LEU A 41 -62.79 6.03 -18.01
CA LEU A 41 -63.53 6.79 -17.00
C LEU A 41 -64.22 8.03 -17.60
N SER A 42 -63.52 8.77 -18.46
CA SER A 42 -64.08 9.92 -19.17
C SER A 42 -65.22 9.52 -20.10
N TYR A 43 -65.11 8.37 -20.78
CA TYR A 43 -66.18 7.82 -21.59
C TYR A 43 -67.42 7.47 -20.75
N VAL A 44 -67.24 6.79 -19.62
CA VAL A 44 -68.35 6.45 -18.69
C VAL A 44 -69.02 7.71 -18.15
N GLN A 45 -68.24 8.72 -17.77
CA GLN A 45 -68.74 10.02 -17.31
C GLN A 45 -69.56 10.73 -18.39
N SER A 46 -69.02 10.84 -19.60
CA SER A 46 -69.71 11.46 -20.74
C SER A 46 -70.99 10.72 -21.10
N TYR A 47 -70.95 9.39 -21.13
CA TYR A 47 -72.09 8.53 -21.42
C TYR A 47 -73.20 8.68 -20.36
N ALA A 48 -72.83 8.73 -19.07
CA ALA A 48 -73.78 8.94 -17.98
C ALA A 48 -74.42 10.34 -18.03
N LEU A 49 -73.62 11.39 -18.26
CA LEU A 49 -74.12 12.77 -18.37
C LEU A 49 -75.05 12.95 -19.57
N ASN A 50 -74.68 12.39 -20.72
CA ASN A 50 -75.52 12.42 -21.92
C ASN A 50 -76.84 11.66 -21.69
N GLY A 51 -76.77 10.49 -21.05
CA GLY A 51 -77.94 9.72 -20.66
C GLY A 51 -78.89 10.47 -19.72
N VAL A 52 -78.36 11.12 -18.69
CA VAL A 52 -79.16 11.94 -17.76
C VAL A 52 -79.81 13.11 -18.50
N ARG A 53 -79.06 13.80 -19.37
CA ARG A 53 -79.58 14.92 -20.19
C ARG A 53 -80.80 14.51 -21.02
N VAL A 54 -80.72 13.38 -21.72
CA VAL A 54 -81.83 12.91 -22.57
C VAL A 54 -83.04 12.49 -21.73
N PHE A 55 -82.83 11.88 -20.56
CA PHE A 55 -83.92 11.53 -19.65
C PHE A 55 -84.56 12.76 -18.99
N THR A 56 -83.81 13.81 -18.65
CA THR A 56 -84.37 15.07 -18.14
C THR A 56 -85.17 15.79 -19.24
N LYS A 57 -84.73 15.75 -20.50
CA LYS A 57 -85.50 16.26 -21.63
C LYS A 57 -86.82 15.50 -21.81
N GLY A 58 -86.78 14.16 -21.76
CA GLY A 58 -87.97 13.32 -21.81
C GLY A 58 -88.92 13.54 -20.63
N GLU A 59 -88.38 13.68 -19.42
CA GLU A 59 -89.13 14.02 -18.21
C GLU A 59 -89.89 15.35 -18.36
N GLY A 60 -89.30 16.37 -18.99
CA GLY A 60 -90.00 17.63 -19.27
C GLY A 60 -91.24 17.45 -20.17
N THR A 61 -91.16 16.58 -21.17
CA THR A 61 -92.31 16.23 -22.03
C THR A 61 -93.37 15.44 -21.25
N TRP A 62 -92.93 14.48 -20.45
CA TRP A 62 -93.79 13.66 -19.59
C TRP A 62 -94.53 14.50 -18.54
N ALA A 63 -93.83 15.42 -17.85
CA ALA A 63 -94.38 16.35 -16.88
C ALA A 63 -95.38 17.32 -17.52
N LYS A 64 -95.09 17.82 -18.72
CA LYS A 64 -96.02 18.66 -19.48
C LYS A 64 -97.31 17.88 -19.80
N ALA A 65 -97.20 16.64 -20.25
CA ALA A 65 -98.36 15.80 -20.54
C ALA A 65 -99.23 15.54 -19.29
N GLN A 66 -98.61 15.36 -18.12
CA GLN A 66 -99.36 15.25 -16.85
C GLN A 66 -100.13 16.53 -16.52
N LYS A 67 -99.49 17.69 -16.66
CA LYS A 67 -100.11 19.00 -16.41
C LYS A 67 -101.25 19.26 -17.40
N ASP A 68 -101.05 18.93 -18.68
CA ASP A 68 -102.09 19.00 -19.71
C ASP A 68 -103.26 18.07 -19.37
N ALA A 69 -103.01 16.83 -18.96
CA ALA A 69 -104.06 15.90 -18.54
C ALA A 69 -104.89 16.44 -17.39
N ILE A 70 -104.26 16.98 -16.35
CA ILE A 70 -104.95 17.57 -15.19
C ILE A 70 -105.76 18.80 -15.60
N PHE A 71 -105.17 19.70 -16.39
CA PHE A 71 -105.82 20.91 -16.87
C PHE A 71 -107.06 20.60 -17.72
N TYR A 72 -106.93 19.69 -18.70
CA TYR A 72 -108.05 19.30 -19.55
C TYR A 72 -109.11 18.52 -18.78
N LEU A 73 -108.73 17.71 -17.80
CA LEU A 73 -109.70 17.03 -16.94
C LEU A 73 -110.46 18.01 -16.04
N GLN A 74 -109.79 19.01 -15.49
CA GLN A 74 -110.42 20.07 -14.68
C GLN A 74 -111.39 20.92 -15.52
N ARG A 75 -110.98 21.28 -16.75
CA ARG A 75 -111.86 21.93 -17.73
C ARG A 75 -113.04 21.06 -18.10
N PHE A 76 -112.83 19.77 -18.36
CA PHE A 76 -113.90 18.83 -18.64
C PHE A 76 -114.85 18.67 -17.44
N ALA A 77 -114.33 18.66 -16.21
CA ALA A 77 -115.13 18.61 -14.99
C ALA A 77 -115.96 19.90 -14.78
N SER A 78 -115.47 21.05 -15.27
CA SER A 78 -116.15 22.34 -15.15
C SER A 78 -117.16 22.57 -16.29
N PHE A 79 -116.74 22.43 -17.54
CA PHE A 79 -117.51 22.82 -18.73
C PHE A 79 -118.16 21.67 -19.50
N GLY A 80 -117.63 20.44 -19.42
CA GLY A 80 -118.30 19.24 -19.94
C GLY A 80 -118.08 19.00 -21.42
N SER A 81 -117.12 19.70 -22.04
CA SER A 81 -116.76 19.59 -23.44
C SER A 81 -116.14 18.22 -23.75
N ASP A 82 -116.71 17.46 -24.69
CA ASP A 82 -116.11 16.20 -25.15
C ASP A 82 -114.71 16.40 -25.75
N HIS A 83 -114.43 17.58 -26.33
CA HIS A 83 -113.10 17.92 -26.82
C HIS A 83 -112.07 17.96 -25.67
N ASP A 84 -112.42 18.56 -24.52
CA ASP A 84 -111.53 18.60 -23.35
C ASP A 84 -111.25 17.19 -22.82
N TYR A 85 -112.24 16.30 -22.85
CA TYR A 85 -112.02 14.90 -22.47
C TYR A 85 -111.11 14.15 -23.45
N GLN A 86 -111.20 14.43 -24.76
CA GLN A 86 -110.29 13.83 -25.75
C GLN A 86 -108.86 14.35 -25.58
N MET A 87 -108.69 15.65 -25.32
CA MET A 87 -107.37 16.23 -25.02
C MET A 87 -106.77 15.65 -23.74
N PHE A 88 -107.59 15.39 -22.72
CA PHE A 88 -107.19 14.65 -21.52
C PHE A 88 -106.68 13.24 -21.86
N LEU A 89 -107.41 12.47 -22.68
CA LEU A 89 -106.99 11.12 -23.09
C LEU A 89 -105.70 11.13 -23.92
N SER A 90 -105.55 12.09 -24.83
CA SER A 90 -104.34 12.25 -25.64
C SER A 90 -103.12 12.60 -24.77
N ALA A 91 -103.29 13.47 -23.77
CA ALA A 91 -102.23 13.78 -22.82
C ALA A 91 -101.82 12.55 -21.98
N LEU A 92 -102.78 11.70 -21.59
CA LEU A 92 -102.48 10.43 -20.92
C LEU A 92 -101.74 9.44 -21.84
N GLU A 93 -102.05 9.41 -23.14
CA GLU A 93 -101.39 8.50 -24.10
C GLU A 93 -99.88 8.69 -24.12
N VAL A 94 -99.41 9.95 -24.06
CA VAL A 94 -97.98 10.29 -23.95
C VAL A 94 -97.36 9.59 -22.72
N THR A 95 -97.97 9.75 -21.55
CA THR A 95 -97.45 9.15 -20.31
C THR A 95 -97.50 7.62 -20.31
N PHE A 96 -98.50 7.02 -20.96
CA PHE A 96 -98.59 5.56 -21.12
C PHE A 96 -97.56 5.02 -22.13
N GLY A 97 -97.18 5.81 -23.14
CA GLY A 97 -96.07 5.49 -24.04
C GLY A 97 -94.75 5.32 -23.29
N ASP A 98 -94.42 6.28 -22.43
CA ASP A 98 -93.24 6.21 -21.56
C ASP A 98 -93.28 4.99 -20.62
N LYS A 99 -94.44 4.73 -19.99
CA LYS A 99 -94.65 3.52 -19.18
C LYS A 99 -94.41 2.23 -19.97
N GLN A 100 -94.96 2.14 -21.19
CA GLN A 100 -94.75 1.00 -22.09
C GLN A 100 -93.25 0.82 -22.38
N ALA A 101 -92.53 1.92 -22.60
CA ALA A 101 -91.10 1.86 -22.86
C ALA A 101 -90.32 1.28 -21.67
N ARG A 102 -90.58 1.78 -20.46
CA ARG A 102 -89.96 1.27 -19.22
C ARG A 102 -90.21 -0.22 -19.03
N LEU A 103 -91.46 -0.65 -19.16
CA LEU A 103 -91.84 -2.04 -18.96
C LEU A 103 -91.16 -2.96 -19.98
N ALA A 104 -91.06 -2.53 -21.25
CA ALA A 104 -90.35 -3.27 -22.29
C ALA A 104 -88.85 -3.41 -21.99
N LEU A 105 -88.21 -2.38 -21.44
CA LEU A 105 -86.79 -2.43 -21.03
C LEU A 105 -86.52 -3.27 -19.78
N LEU A 106 -87.53 -3.48 -18.94
CA LEU A 106 -87.44 -4.34 -17.75
C LEU A 106 -87.63 -5.83 -18.07
N GLN A 107 -88.12 -6.18 -19.27
CA GLN A 107 -88.21 -7.56 -19.70
C GLN A 107 -86.83 -8.24 -19.80
N THR A 108 -86.82 -9.57 -19.75
CA THR A 108 -85.61 -10.38 -19.90
C THR A 108 -85.85 -11.43 -21.00
N PRO A 109 -85.26 -11.28 -22.21
CA PRO A 109 -84.43 -10.16 -22.65
C PRO A 109 -85.23 -8.85 -22.84
N PRO A 110 -84.58 -7.67 -22.80
CA PRO A 110 -85.26 -6.39 -22.97
C PRO A 110 -85.76 -6.23 -24.42
N ASP A 111 -87.03 -5.82 -24.57
CA ASP A 111 -87.63 -5.55 -25.88
C ASP A 111 -87.37 -4.09 -26.30
N ARG A 112 -86.26 -3.88 -27.03
CA ARG A 112 -85.85 -2.55 -27.50
C ARG A 112 -86.81 -1.96 -28.54
N ALA A 113 -87.46 -2.79 -29.36
CA ALA A 113 -88.35 -2.32 -30.41
C ALA A 113 -89.64 -1.74 -29.81
N THR A 114 -90.24 -2.47 -28.86
CA THR A 114 -91.39 -1.96 -28.10
C THR A 114 -91.01 -0.75 -27.25
N ALA A 115 -89.79 -0.73 -26.70
CA ALA A 115 -89.29 0.43 -25.95
C ALA A 115 -89.18 1.70 -26.80
N SER A 116 -88.59 1.58 -27.99
CA SER A 116 -88.45 2.70 -28.93
C SER A 116 -89.82 3.25 -29.35
N LYS A 117 -90.77 2.35 -29.67
CA LYS A 117 -92.16 2.75 -29.99
C LYS A 117 -92.83 3.46 -28.82
N GLY A 118 -92.65 2.97 -27.58
CA GLY A 118 -93.19 3.60 -26.37
C GLY A 118 -92.65 5.02 -26.18
N PHE A 119 -91.33 5.23 -26.31
CA PHE A 119 -90.73 6.56 -26.18
C PHE A 119 -91.18 7.53 -27.28
N LEU A 120 -91.39 7.06 -28.51
CA LEU A 120 -91.98 7.87 -29.59
C LEU A 120 -93.41 8.33 -29.27
N ILE A 121 -94.23 7.43 -28.70
CA ILE A 121 -95.59 7.77 -28.21
C ILE A 121 -95.48 8.78 -27.06
N GLY A 122 -94.48 8.62 -26.20
CA GLY A 122 -94.09 9.57 -25.15
C GLY A 122 -93.55 10.92 -25.66
N LEU A 123 -93.57 11.15 -26.98
CA LEU A 123 -93.08 12.38 -27.62
C LEU A 123 -91.62 12.71 -27.28
N ASN A 124 -90.82 11.67 -27.00
CA ASN A 124 -89.37 11.81 -26.87
C ASN A 124 -88.75 12.03 -28.25
N ASP A 125 -87.64 12.74 -28.27
CA ASP A 125 -86.91 13.05 -29.50
C ASP A 125 -86.35 11.76 -30.13
N PRO A 126 -86.65 11.45 -31.41
CA PRO A 126 -86.17 10.24 -32.06
C PRO A 126 -84.64 10.07 -32.02
N GLU A 127 -83.88 11.18 -32.04
CA GLU A 127 -82.41 11.14 -31.98
C GLU A 127 -81.89 10.73 -30.59
N ASP A 128 -82.69 10.93 -29.54
CA ASP A 128 -82.32 10.66 -28.16
C ASP A 128 -82.70 9.23 -27.71
N ILE A 129 -83.64 8.56 -28.39
CA ILE A 129 -84.23 7.27 -27.95
C ILE A 129 -83.20 6.16 -27.78
N GLU A 130 -82.27 5.99 -28.71
CA GLU A 130 -81.21 4.97 -28.58
C GLU A 130 -80.31 5.24 -27.36
N THR A 131 -80.03 6.51 -27.07
CA THR A 131 -79.28 6.92 -25.88
C THR A 131 -80.09 6.62 -24.61
N MET A 132 -81.39 6.88 -24.60
CA MET A 132 -82.27 6.57 -23.47
C MET A 132 -82.34 5.07 -23.18
N ILE A 133 -82.55 4.25 -24.22
CA ILE A 133 -82.56 2.78 -24.12
C ILE A 133 -81.21 2.29 -23.60
N GLY A 134 -80.12 2.75 -24.21
CA GLY A 134 -78.77 2.39 -23.82
C GLY A 134 -78.49 2.75 -22.37
N PHE A 135 -78.72 4.00 -21.96
CA PHE A 135 -78.49 4.46 -20.60
C PHE A 135 -79.28 3.63 -19.58
N PHE A 136 -80.58 3.42 -19.81
CA PHE A 136 -81.40 2.65 -18.88
C PHE A 136 -80.88 1.21 -18.75
N LEU A 137 -80.51 0.54 -19.85
CA LEU A 137 -80.01 -0.83 -19.78
C LEU A 137 -78.66 -0.94 -19.06
N HIS A 138 -77.75 0.01 -19.25
CA HIS A 138 -76.44 0.01 -18.58
C HIS A 138 -76.54 0.38 -17.10
N PHE A 139 -77.44 1.30 -16.74
CA PHE A 139 -77.52 1.88 -15.40
C PHE A 139 -78.76 1.44 -14.59
N LYS A 140 -79.66 0.59 -15.08
CA LYS A 140 -80.88 0.19 -14.32
C LYS A 140 -80.62 -0.35 -12.92
N ASN A 141 -79.45 -0.95 -12.69
CA ASN A 141 -79.05 -1.49 -11.40
C ASN A 141 -78.26 -0.48 -10.55
N PHE A 142 -77.88 0.67 -11.11
CA PHE A 142 -77.23 1.74 -10.39
C PHE A 142 -78.21 2.37 -9.37
N TYR A 143 -77.74 2.61 -8.15
CA TYR A 143 -78.58 3.01 -7.01
C TYR A 143 -79.53 4.17 -7.34
N HIS A 144 -79.01 5.25 -7.94
CA HIS A 144 -79.81 6.43 -8.27
C HIS A 144 -80.82 6.17 -9.39
N VAL A 145 -80.45 5.44 -10.44
CA VAL A 145 -81.37 5.11 -11.55
C VAL A 145 -82.46 4.15 -11.08
N LYS A 146 -82.13 3.16 -10.24
CA LYS A 146 -83.10 2.27 -9.60
C LYS A 146 -84.10 3.05 -8.74
N LYS A 147 -83.61 4.00 -7.95
CA LYS A 147 -84.44 4.88 -7.11
C LYS A 147 -85.33 5.81 -7.94
N ALA A 148 -84.80 6.40 -9.02
CA ALA A 148 -85.59 7.20 -9.96
C ALA A 148 -86.70 6.36 -10.63
N THR A 149 -86.36 5.16 -11.10
CA THR A 149 -87.31 4.21 -11.70
C THR A 149 -88.46 3.84 -10.74
N ALA A 150 -88.19 3.77 -9.43
CA ALA A 150 -89.22 3.53 -8.43
C ALA A 150 -90.19 4.71 -8.27
N PHE A 151 -89.74 5.96 -8.43
CA PHE A 151 -90.64 7.13 -8.45
C PHE A 151 -91.48 7.17 -9.73
N TRP A 152 -90.89 6.78 -10.87
CA TRP A 152 -91.63 6.64 -12.13
C TRP A 152 -92.77 5.61 -11.98
N GLU A 153 -92.52 4.47 -11.35
CA GLU A 153 -93.55 3.46 -11.10
C GLU A 153 -94.69 3.93 -10.18
N LYS A 154 -94.37 4.74 -9.16
CA LYS A 154 -95.38 5.36 -8.32
C LYS A 154 -96.22 6.37 -9.11
N ALA A 155 -95.59 7.17 -9.96
CA ALA A 155 -96.30 8.09 -10.84
C ALA A 155 -97.23 7.34 -11.80
N ASP A 156 -96.81 6.22 -12.38
CA ASP A 156 -97.67 5.37 -13.22
C ASP A 156 -98.96 4.97 -12.50
N THR A 157 -98.89 4.72 -11.18
CA THR A 157 -100.07 4.38 -10.36
C THR A 157 -101.01 5.59 -10.22
N SER A 158 -100.49 6.78 -9.92
CA SER A 158 -101.28 8.01 -9.83
C SER A 158 -101.89 8.43 -11.18
N ILE A 159 -101.20 8.17 -12.31
CA ILE A 159 -101.71 8.41 -13.67
C ILE A 159 -102.88 7.47 -13.99
N GLU A 160 -102.80 6.20 -13.59
CA GLU A 160 -103.93 5.27 -13.73
C GLU A 160 -105.12 5.69 -12.87
N GLU A 161 -104.88 6.16 -11.63
CA GLU A 161 -105.93 6.73 -10.78
C GLU A 161 -106.58 7.96 -11.42
N LEU A 162 -105.78 8.84 -12.03
CA LEU A 162 -106.26 10.00 -12.79
C LEU A 162 -107.15 9.57 -13.96
N GLN A 163 -106.77 8.53 -14.71
CA GLN A 163 -107.61 7.97 -15.77
C GLN A 163 -108.95 7.43 -15.24
N ARG A 164 -108.92 6.70 -14.11
CA ARG A 164 -110.14 6.18 -13.47
C ARG A 164 -111.03 7.31 -12.97
N LEU A 165 -110.46 8.35 -12.36
CA LEU A 165 -111.17 9.56 -11.95
C LEU A 165 -111.83 10.24 -13.15
N GLY A 166 -111.11 10.41 -14.26
CA GLY A 166 -111.67 10.96 -15.49
C GLY A 166 -112.86 10.14 -16.04
N LYS A 167 -112.78 8.81 -16.00
CA LYS A 167 -113.92 7.93 -16.36
C LYS A 167 -115.11 8.12 -15.43
N ARG A 168 -114.89 8.27 -14.11
CA ARG A 168 -115.95 8.54 -13.13
C ARG A 168 -116.62 9.91 -13.36
N ILE A 169 -115.83 10.97 -13.56
CA ILE A 169 -116.32 12.33 -13.88
C ILE A 169 -117.18 12.28 -15.15
N LYS A 170 -116.71 11.59 -16.21
CA LYS A 170 -117.46 11.45 -17.46
C LYS A 170 -118.78 10.69 -17.29
N ALA A 171 -118.76 9.58 -16.55
CA ALA A 171 -119.97 8.80 -16.27
C ALA A 171 -121.00 9.60 -15.47
N GLN A 172 -120.54 10.35 -14.45
CA GLN A 172 -121.41 11.22 -13.66
C GLN A 172 -122.01 12.36 -14.49
N ARG A 173 -121.22 13.05 -15.32
CA ARG A 173 -121.74 14.14 -16.17
C ARG A 173 -122.75 13.66 -17.22
N LYS A 174 -122.66 12.41 -17.69
CA LYS A 174 -123.71 11.82 -18.54
C LYS A 174 -125.06 11.73 -17.82
N VAL A 175 -125.05 11.52 -16.51
CA VAL A 175 -126.26 11.42 -15.67
C VAL A 175 -126.71 12.80 -15.18
N ASN A 176 -125.78 13.68 -14.80
CA ASN A 176 -126.04 15.03 -14.32
C ASN A 176 -125.05 16.06 -14.91
N PRO A 177 -125.39 16.70 -16.06
CA PRO A 177 -124.46 17.55 -16.80
C PRO A 177 -123.96 18.80 -16.08
N THR A 178 -124.69 19.30 -15.09
CA THR A 178 -124.39 20.56 -14.38
C THR A 178 -123.78 20.38 -12.99
N SER A 179 -123.73 19.16 -12.44
CA SER A 179 -123.16 18.93 -11.11
C SER A 179 -121.64 18.86 -11.13
N ILE A 180 -120.98 19.72 -10.36
CA ILE A 180 -119.55 19.62 -10.04
C ILE A 180 -119.42 18.93 -8.68
N ASP A 181 -118.78 17.75 -8.64
CA ASP A 181 -118.49 17.07 -7.37
C ASP A 181 -117.20 17.61 -6.75
N ARG A 182 -117.33 18.32 -5.63
CA ARG A 182 -116.20 18.88 -4.88
C ARG A 182 -115.23 17.78 -4.40
N LYS A 183 -115.68 16.56 -4.14
CA LYS A 183 -114.80 15.45 -3.74
C LYS A 183 -113.88 15.03 -4.89
N GLN A 184 -114.37 15.03 -6.12
CA GLN A 184 -113.59 14.69 -7.31
C GLN A 184 -112.54 15.77 -7.63
N LEU A 185 -112.86 17.05 -7.41
CA LEU A 185 -111.89 18.14 -7.54
C LEU A 185 -110.78 18.03 -6.49
N LEU A 186 -111.12 17.72 -5.23
CA LEU A 186 -110.12 17.49 -4.18
C LEU A 186 -109.24 16.27 -4.48
N GLU A 187 -109.80 15.20 -5.07
CA GLU A 187 -109.03 14.03 -5.52
C GLU A 187 -108.08 14.39 -6.68
N LEU A 188 -108.53 15.24 -7.62
CA LEU A 188 -107.71 15.76 -8.72
C LEU A 188 -106.54 16.60 -8.20
N ASP A 189 -106.79 17.50 -7.23
CA ASP A 189 -105.77 18.33 -6.61
C ASP A 189 -104.73 17.48 -5.86
N ARG A 190 -105.17 16.41 -5.17
CA ARG A 190 -104.28 15.45 -4.51
C ARG A 190 -103.38 14.74 -5.53
N LEU A 191 -103.96 14.21 -6.62
CA LEU A 191 -103.20 13.54 -7.67
C LEU A 191 -102.21 14.49 -8.35
N ASN A 192 -102.58 15.75 -8.57
CA ASN A 192 -101.68 16.78 -9.09
C ASN A 192 -100.46 16.99 -8.18
N ALA A 193 -100.69 17.11 -6.87
CA ALA A 193 -99.62 17.27 -5.89
C ALA A 193 -98.71 16.03 -5.82
N GLU A 194 -99.27 14.82 -5.86
CA GLU A 194 -98.50 13.56 -5.88
C GLU A 194 -97.63 13.44 -7.15
N LEU A 195 -98.22 13.69 -8.33
CA LEU A 195 -97.50 13.63 -9.60
C LEU A 195 -96.36 14.64 -9.66
N THR A 196 -96.63 15.89 -9.24
CA THR A 196 -95.60 16.93 -9.12
C THR A 196 -94.50 16.52 -8.13
N SER A 197 -94.86 15.83 -7.04
CA SER A 197 -93.86 15.33 -6.08
C SER A 197 -92.98 14.23 -6.69
N TYR A 198 -93.54 13.31 -7.47
CA TYR A 198 -92.79 12.26 -8.13
C TYR A 198 -91.92 12.77 -9.29
N GLU A 199 -92.41 13.75 -10.06
CA GLU A 199 -91.65 14.50 -11.09
C GLU A 199 -90.35 15.05 -10.49
N ASN A 200 -90.48 15.86 -9.44
CA ASN A 200 -89.34 16.46 -8.76
C ASN A 200 -88.40 15.41 -8.15
N ALA A 201 -88.96 14.35 -7.53
CA ALA A 201 -88.16 13.28 -6.94
C ALA A 201 -87.38 12.48 -7.99
N PHE A 202 -87.98 12.21 -9.15
CA PHE A 202 -87.32 11.56 -10.27
C PHE A 202 -86.14 12.39 -10.79
N SER A 203 -86.41 13.65 -11.15
CA SER A 203 -85.42 14.56 -11.76
C SER A 203 -84.24 14.83 -10.80
N ASN A 204 -84.53 15.10 -9.52
CA ASN A 204 -83.50 15.30 -8.50
C ASN A 204 -82.65 14.06 -8.27
N THR A 205 -83.26 12.87 -8.18
CA THR A 205 -82.53 11.62 -7.94
C THR A 205 -81.60 11.30 -9.11
N LEU A 206 -82.05 11.53 -10.35
CA LEU A 206 -81.24 11.28 -11.53
C LEU A 206 -80.06 12.28 -11.63
N GLY A 207 -80.32 13.56 -11.30
CA GLY A 207 -79.28 14.59 -11.21
C GLY A 207 -78.25 14.33 -10.10
N GLU A 208 -78.66 13.82 -8.94
CA GLU A 208 -77.74 13.38 -7.88
C GLU A 208 -76.85 12.23 -8.35
N GLY A 209 -77.41 11.24 -9.06
CA GLY A 209 -76.64 10.16 -9.64
C GLY A 209 -75.60 10.62 -10.66
N ALA A 210 -75.95 11.58 -11.51
CA ALA A 210 -75.04 12.18 -12.48
C ALA A 210 -73.86 12.89 -11.82
N ARG A 211 -74.15 13.70 -10.78
CA ARG A 211 -73.12 14.38 -9.98
C ARG A 211 -72.23 13.37 -9.25
N TRP A 212 -72.82 12.34 -8.66
CA TRP A 212 -72.07 11.27 -8.00
C TRP A 212 -71.12 10.56 -8.97
N VAL A 213 -71.58 10.20 -10.18
CA VAL A 213 -70.72 9.58 -11.20
C VAL A 213 -69.59 10.53 -11.56
N LYS A 214 -69.89 11.79 -11.87
CA LYS A 214 -68.88 12.81 -12.19
C LYS A 214 -67.84 12.95 -11.08
N ASP A 215 -68.27 13.22 -9.85
CA ASP A 215 -67.37 13.51 -8.73
C ASP A 215 -66.50 12.28 -8.41
N THR A 216 -67.07 11.08 -8.49
CA THR A 216 -66.33 9.83 -8.28
C THR A 216 -65.31 9.60 -9.40
N THR A 217 -65.70 9.77 -10.66
CA THR A 217 -64.76 9.60 -11.79
C THR A 217 -63.65 10.65 -11.77
N ASP A 218 -63.96 11.89 -11.39
CA ASP A 218 -62.98 12.97 -11.27
C ASP A 218 -61.97 12.65 -10.14
N GLN A 219 -62.43 12.21 -8.97
CA GLN A 219 -61.56 11.80 -7.85
C GLN A 219 -60.66 10.62 -8.23
N VAL A 220 -61.22 9.57 -8.83
CA VAL A 220 -60.45 8.40 -9.28
C VAL A 220 -59.41 8.82 -10.34
N SER A 221 -59.78 9.72 -11.24
CA SER A 221 -58.87 10.24 -12.27
C SER A 221 -57.70 11.03 -11.67
N ILE A 222 -57.97 11.92 -10.69
CA ILE A 222 -56.93 12.68 -9.98
C ILE A 222 -55.97 11.73 -9.25
N ILE A 223 -56.50 10.73 -8.55
CA ILE A 223 -55.67 9.73 -7.84
C ILE A 223 -54.82 8.93 -8.83
N ALA A 224 -55.40 8.49 -9.96
CA ALA A 224 -54.67 7.76 -10.99
C ALA A 224 -53.54 8.59 -11.61
N ILE A 225 -53.78 9.88 -11.88
CA ILE A 225 -52.76 10.82 -12.40
C ILE A 225 -51.66 11.03 -11.36
N ALA A 226 -52.01 11.32 -10.11
CA ALA A 226 -51.04 11.53 -9.04
C ALA A 226 -50.15 10.29 -8.81
N PHE A 227 -50.77 9.11 -8.77
CA PHE A 227 -50.05 7.84 -8.69
C PHE A 227 -49.12 7.65 -9.89
N SER A 228 -49.58 7.92 -11.11
CA SER A 228 -48.77 7.80 -12.32
C SER A 228 -47.57 8.74 -12.32
N ILE A 229 -47.73 9.99 -11.85
CA ILE A 229 -46.63 10.94 -11.73
C ILE A 229 -45.62 10.48 -10.68
N LEU A 230 -46.08 10.08 -9.49
CA LEU A 230 -45.21 9.57 -8.42
C LEU A 230 -44.44 8.32 -8.87
N PHE A 231 -45.14 7.39 -9.52
CA PHE A 231 -44.55 6.20 -10.10
C PHE A 231 -43.48 6.57 -11.13
N LEU A 232 -43.78 7.48 -12.07
CA LEU A 232 -42.83 7.91 -13.10
C LEU A 232 -41.59 8.59 -12.49
N VAL A 233 -41.77 9.47 -11.49
CA VAL A 233 -40.64 10.14 -10.80
C VAL A 233 -39.76 9.13 -10.06
N PHE A 234 -40.38 8.21 -9.31
CA PHE A 234 -39.65 7.14 -8.64
C PHE A 234 -38.86 6.29 -9.65
N TYR A 235 -39.50 5.96 -10.77
CA TYR A 235 -38.90 5.13 -11.81
C TYR A 235 -37.76 5.83 -12.56
N LEU A 236 -37.93 7.10 -12.92
CA LEU A 236 -36.88 7.93 -13.52
C LEU A 236 -35.67 8.05 -12.61
N ARG A 237 -35.88 8.24 -11.30
CA ARG A 237 -34.78 8.23 -10.31
C ARG A 237 -34.03 6.90 -10.28
N SER A 238 -34.76 5.78 -10.34
CA SER A 238 -34.14 4.44 -10.38
C SER A 238 -33.28 4.23 -11.63
N ILE A 239 -33.78 4.65 -12.81
CA ILE A 239 -33.04 4.56 -14.08
C ILE A 239 -31.80 5.46 -14.04
N LEU A 240 -31.93 6.73 -13.61
CA LEU A 240 -30.80 7.66 -13.50
C LEU A 240 -29.73 7.16 -12.53
N ALA A 241 -30.13 6.58 -11.41
CA ALA A 241 -29.20 5.98 -10.45
C ALA A 241 -28.42 4.81 -11.07
N HIS A 242 -29.09 3.92 -11.81
CA HIS A 242 -28.43 2.82 -12.52
C HIS A 242 -27.46 3.33 -13.58
N ILE A 243 -27.86 4.30 -14.41
CA ILE A 243 -26.98 4.88 -15.44
C ILE A 243 -25.75 5.52 -14.78
N SER A 244 -25.95 6.32 -13.74
CA SER A 244 -24.85 6.96 -13.01
C SER A 244 -23.91 5.94 -12.38
N GLN A 245 -24.43 4.82 -11.87
CA GLN A 245 -23.61 3.76 -11.29
C GLN A 245 -22.77 3.07 -12.37
N THR A 246 -23.39 2.66 -13.48
CA THR A 246 -22.68 2.02 -14.59
C THR A 246 -21.64 2.94 -15.23
N GLU A 247 -21.94 4.23 -15.39
CA GLU A 247 -20.97 5.21 -15.87
C GLU A 247 -19.81 5.38 -14.88
N SER A 248 -20.09 5.37 -13.57
CA SER A 248 -19.04 5.48 -12.55
C SER A 248 -18.15 4.24 -12.52
N GLU A 249 -18.73 3.06 -12.63
CA GLU A 249 -18.01 1.79 -12.71
C GLU A 249 -17.13 1.73 -13.96
N LEU A 250 -17.66 2.16 -15.11
CA LEU A 250 -16.90 2.24 -16.36
C LEU A 250 -15.75 3.23 -16.24
N ARG A 251 -16.01 4.46 -15.76
CA ARG A 251 -14.96 5.48 -15.52
C ARG A 251 -13.91 5.00 -14.54
N LEU A 252 -14.28 4.27 -13.49
CA LEU A 252 -13.32 3.71 -12.53
C LEU A 252 -12.48 2.61 -13.18
N SER A 253 -13.08 1.74 -13.98
CA SER A 253 -12.36 0.71 -14.74
C SER A 253 -11.39 1.31 -15.75
N GLU A 254 -11.83 2.33 -16.50
CA GLU A 254 -11.00 3.06 -17.46
C GLU A 254 -9.85 3.79 -16.75
N LYS A 255 -10.13 4.49 -15.64
CA LYS A 255 -9.07 5.10 -14.82
C LYS A 255 -8.09 4.07 -14.28
N ARG A 256 -8.56 2.90 -13.82
CA ARG A 256 -7.68 1.81 -13.36
C ARG A 256 -6.80 1.30 -14.49
N PHE A 257 -7.38 1.05 -15.67
CA PHE A 257 -6.63 0.64 -16.84
C PHE A 257 -5.60 1.70 -17.24
N ASN A 258 -6.00 2.96 -17.44
CA ASN A 258 -5.08 4.04 -17.80
C ASN A 258 -4.00 4.25 -16.75
N SER A 259 -4.32 4.13 -15.45
CA SER A 259 -3.32 4.23 -14.38
C SER A 259 -2.30 3.10 -14.41
N LEU A 260 -2.72 1.87 -14.74
CA LEU A 260 -1.81 0.73 -14.93
C LEU A 260 -1.01 0.86 -16.23
N TYR A 261 -1.69 1.24 -17.31
CA TYR A 261 -1.12 1.50 -18.62
C TYR A 261 -0.02 2.56 -18.53
N ASP A 262 -0.24 3.67 -17.82
CA ASP A 262 0.74 4.76 -17.69
C ASP A 262 1.59 4.69 -16.41
N SER A 263 1.51 3.61 -15.63
CA SER A 263 2.19 3.48 -14.33
C SER A 263 3.72 3.54 -14.38
N GLY A 264 4.32 3.36 -15.56
CA GLY A 264 5.78 3.25 -15.70
C GLY A 264 6.37 1.89 -15.28
N LEU A 265 5.56 0.96 -14.74
CA LEU A 265 6.03 -0.32 -14.22
C LEU A 265 6.21 -1.39 -15.31
N LEU A 266 5.31 -1.42 -16.28
CA LEU A 266 5.32 -2.39 -17.38
C LEU A 266 5.40 -1.64 -18.70
N SER A 267 6.13 -2.16 -19.66
CA SER A 267 6.04 -1.69 -21.05
C SER A 267 4.89 -2.44 -21.70
N ILE A 268 3.84 -1.74 -22.08
CA ILE A 268 2.60 -2.32 -22.58
C ILE A 268 2.40 -1.91 -24.04
N ILE A 269 2.06 -2.88 -24.88
CA ILE A 269 1.68 -2.65 -26.27
C ILE A 269 0.39 -3.39 -26.61
N GLU A 270 -0.44 -2.79 -27.44
CA GLU A 270 -1.56 -3.46 -28.10
C GLU A 270 -1.16 -3.87 -29.51
N TRP A 271 -1.59 -5.05 -29.93
CA TRP A 271 -1.41 -5.50 -31.31
C TRP A 271 -2.72 -5.91 -31.96
N ASN A 272 -2.77 -5.80 -33.29
CA ASN A 272 -3.91 -6.24 -34.11
C ASN A 272 -3.69 -7.62 -34.76
N GLU A 273 -4.68 -8.09 -35.53
CA GLU A 273 -4.67 -9.39 -36.22
C GLU A 273 -3.44 -9.67 -37.10
N ASN A 274 -2.75 -8.63 -37.56
CA ASN A 274 -1.55 -8.73 -38.40
C ASN A 274 -0.24 -8.66 -37.59
N GLY A 275 -0.31 -8.60 -36.25
CA GLY A 275 0.83 -8.42 -35.35
C GLY A 275 1.41 -7.01 -35.34
N LEU A 276 0.71 -6.02 -35.91
CA LEU A 276 1.15 -4.62 -35.88
C LEU A 276 0.80 -4.02 -34.53
N ILE A 277 1.75 -3.28 -33.96
CA ILE A 277 1.53 -2.52 -32.73
C ILE A 277 0.58 -1.37 -33.07
N THR A 278 -0.59 -1.36 -32.44
CA THR A 278 -1.62 -0.34 -32.62
C THR A 278 -1.57 0.75 -31.57
N ASP A 279 -1.09 0.42 -30.39
CA ASP A 279 -0.91 1.35 -29.28
C ASP A 279 0.25 0.90 -28.39
N ALA A 280 0.90 1.83 -27.70
CA ALA A 280 1.96 1.57 -26.74
C ALA A 280 1.99 2.61 -25.64
N ASN A 281 2.25 2.19 -24.41
CA ASN A 281 2.35 3.10 -23.27
C ASN A 281 3.69 3.87 -23.26
N ALA A 282 3.75 4.96 -22.49
CA ALA A 282 4.94 5.79 -22.38
C ALA A 282 6.20 5.02 -21.94
N ASN A 283 6.02 4.00 -21.08
CA ASN A 283 7.14 3.17 -20.63
C ASN A 283 7.72 2.29 -21.73
N PHE A 284 6.90 1.75 -22.65
CA PHE A 284 7.41 1.02 -23.81
C PHE A 284 8.23 1.94 -24.72
N LEU A 285 7.70 3.13 -25.02
CA LEU A 285 8.40 4.12 -25.84
C LEU A 285 9.76 4.49 -25.23
N HIS A 286 9.79 4.77 -23.92
CA HIS A 286 11.02 5.10 -23.21
C HIS A 286 12.01 3.92 -23.11
N LEU A 287 11.55 2.74 -22.69
CA LEU A 287 12.41 1.58 -22.46
C LEU A 287 13.02 1.04 -23.76
N PHE A 288 12.25 1.01 -24.85
CA PHE A 288 12.69 0.48 -26.14
C PHE A 288 13.16 1.56 -27.13
N GLY A 289 13.08 2.84 -26.76
CA GLY A 289 13.59 3.98 -27.52
C GLY A 289 12.77 4.36 -28.75
N PHE A 290 11.51 3.92 -28.82
CA PHE A 290 10.58 4.23 -29.91
C PHE A 290 9.82 5.53 -29.62
N ASP A 291 9.43 6.25 -30.67
CA ASP A 291 8.57 7.42 -30.55
C ASP A 291 7.11 7.06 -30.83
N SER A 292 6.18 7.87 -30.34
CA SER A 292 4.75 7.71 -30.64
C SER A 292 4.45 7.71 -32.16
N VAL A 293 5.28 8.39 -32.96
CA VAL A 293 5.20 8.40 -34.43
C VAL A 293 5.50 7.03 -35.03
N ASP A 294 6.41 6.25 -34.44
CA ASP A 294 6.75 4.90 -34.92
C ASP A 294 5.55 3.94 -34.79
N ILE A 295 4.74 4.14 -33.74
CA ILE A 295 3.50 3.38 -33.51
C ILE A 295 2.37 3.89 -34.41
N SER A 296 2.23 5.22 -34.53
CA SER A 296 1.18 5.88 -35.32
C SER A 296 1.21 5.48 -36.80
N ASN A 297 2.43 5.28 -37.35
CA ASN A 297 2.63 4.85 -38.72
C ASN A 297 2.25 3.37 -38.97
N ARG A 298 1.94 2.61 -37.92
CA ARG A 298 1.52 1.19 -37.97
C ARG A 298 2.44 0.32 -38.84
N THR A 299 3.75 0.55 -38.75
CA THR A 299 4.78 -0.22 -39.48
C THR A 299 5.52 -1.21 -38.57
N LEU A 300 5.45 -1.01 -37.25
CA LEU A 300 6.16 -1.83 -36.28
C LEU A 300 5.37 -3.10 -35.95
N GLN A 301 5.93 -4.26 -36.32
CA GLN A 301 5.41 -5.56 -35.91
C GLN A 301 6.11 -6.01 -34.63
N TRP A 302 5.36 -6.45 -33.61
CA TRP A 302 5.98 -6.83 -32.34
C TRP A 302 6.94 -8.02 -32.48
N GLN A 303 6.73 -8.91 -33.47
CA GLN A 303 7.60 -10.05 -33.73
C GLN A 303 8.98 -9.64 -34.26
N SER A 304 9.13 -8.44 -34.83
CA SER A 304 10.43 -7.95 -35.30
C SER A 304 11.36 -7.53 -34.17
N LEU A 305 10.80 -7.23 -33.00
CA LEU A 305 11.55 -6.91 -31.78
C LEU A 305 12.24 -8.15 -31.20
N ILE A 306 11.89 -9.36 -31.64
CA ILE A 306 12.44 -10.61 -31.10
C ILE A 306 13.62 -11.09 -31.96
N PRO A 307 14.81 -11.32 -31.37
CA PRO A 307 15.97 -11.89 -32.06
C PRO A 307 15.68 -13.22 -32.76
N GLN A 308 16.30 -13.44 -33.94
CA GLN A 308 16.01 -14.62 -34.77
C GLN A 308 16.36 -15.94 -34.07
N ASP A 309 17.42 -15.95 -33.26
CA ASP A 309 17.89 -17.06 -32.42
C ASP A 309 16.89 -17.44 -31.32
N GLN A 310 15.99 -16.53 -30.92
CA GLN A 310 15.00 -16.74 -29.86
C GLN A 310 13.57 -16.97 -30.39
N ARG A 311 13.37 -17.08 -31.71
CA ARG A 311 12.06 -17.33 -32.33
C ARG A 311 11.39 -18.66 -31.96
N LYS A 312 12.10 -19.61 -31.33
CA LYS A 312 11.47 -20.82 -30.76
C LYS A 312 10.56 -20.48 -29.57
N VAL A 313 10.95 -19.50 -28.77
CA VAL A 313 10.20 -19.01 -27.59
C VAL A 313 8.90 -18.32 -28.02
N LEU A 314 8.90 -17.69 -29.21
CA LEU A 314 7.71 -17.13 -29.86
C LEU A 314 6.57 -18.13 -30.03
N LYS A 315 6.91 -19.40 -30.34
CA LYS A 315 5.92 -20.48 -30.49
C LYS A 315 5.31 -20.88 -29.14
N GLU A 316 6.14 -20.93 -28.09
CA GLU A 316 5.67 -21.19 -26.72
C GLU A 316 4.83 -20.03 -26.16
N ILE A 317 5.19 -18.79 -26.46
CA ILE A 317 4.39 -17.61 -26.08
C ILE A 317 3.04 -17.65 -26.80
N ALA A 318 3.04 -17.85 -28.12
CA ALA A 318 1.81 -17.96 -28.91
C ALA A 318 0.91 -19.11 -28.47
N ASP A 319 1.48 -20.29 -28.19
CA ASP A 319 0.73 -21.44 -27.68
C ASP A 319 0.16 -21.15 -26.28
N ASN A 320 0.93 -20.54 -25.37
CA ASN A 320 0.43 -20.20 -24.02
C ASN A 320 -0.68 -19.13 -24.06
N ILE A 321 -0.59 -18.15 -24.96
CA ILE A 321 -1.64 -17.15 -25.21
C ILE A 321 -2.90 -17.86 -25.72
N LYS A 322 -2.77 -18.77 -26.69
CA LYS A 322 -3.89 -19.49 -27.31
C LYS A 322 -4.59 -20.48 -26.39
N TYR A 323 -3.87 -21.11 -25.45
CA TYR A 323 -4.44 -22.09 -24.50
C TYR A 323 -4.79 -21.48 -23.13
N GLY A 324 -4.88 -20.14 -23.02
CA GLY A 324 -5.31 -19.47 -21.78
C GLY A 324 -4.31 -19.56 -20.62
N ARG A 325 -3.02 -19.80 -20.91
CA ARG A 325 -1.91 -19.82 -19.95
C ARG A 325 -1.08 -18.52 -19.99
N GLY A 326 -1.72 -17.39 -20.31
CA GLY A 326 -1.08 -16.08 -20.51
C GLY A 326 -0.32 -15.51 -19.28
N ASN A 327 -0.46 -16.13 -18.10
CA ASN A 327 0.24 -15.71 -16.88
C ASN A 327 1.69 -16.19 -16.77
N LYS A 328 2.17 -17.05 -17.68
CA LYS A 328 3.56 -17.53 -17.62
C LYS A 328 4.47 -16.53 -18.34
N LEU A 329 5.23 -15.78 -17.56
CA LEU A 329 6.27 -14.86 -18.03
C LEU A 329 7.44 -15.65 -18.63
N HIS A 330 7.91 -15.21 -19.80
CA HIS A 330 9.07 -15.80 -20.48
C HIS A 330 10.25 -14.82 -20.43
N SER A 331 11.42 -15.33 -20.04
CA SER A 331 12.65 -14.54 -20.12
C SER A 331 13.11 -14.52 -21.58
N ILE A 332 13.18 -13.34 -22.19
CA ILE A 332 13.55 -13.16 -23.59
C ILE A 332 14.34 -11.87 -23.77
N GLU A 333 15.17 -11.81 -24.80
CA GLU A 333 15.79 -10.55 -25.23
C GLU A 333 14.93 -9.90 -26.31
N LEU A 334 14.71 -8.60 -26.20
CA LEU A 334 14.04 -7.79 -27.22
C LEU A 334 15.00 -6.71 -27.74
N PHE A 335 14.84 -6.33 -29.00
CA PHE A 335 15.62 -5.25 -29.60
C PHE A 335 15.10 -3.88 -29.17
N HIS A 336 16.02 -3.07 -28.67
CA HIS A 336 15.89 -1.62 -28.59
C HIS A 336 16.01 -1.01 -30.00
N ARG A 337 15.46 0.20 -30.21
CA ARG A 337 15.51 0.91 -31.51
C ARG A 337 16.92 1.07 -32.07
N THR A 338 17.94 1.18 -31.21
CA THR A 338 19.36 1.29 -31.59
C THR A 338 19.99 -0.04 -32.02
N GLY A 339 19.27 -1.16 -31.90
CA GLY A 339 19.77 -2.51 -32.16
C GLY A 339 20.38 -3.23 -30.95
N GLU A 340 20.46 -2.56 -29.79
CA GLU A 340 20.86 -3.20 -28.53
C GLU A 340 19.82 -4.23 -28.06
N ARG A 341 20.26 -5.28 -27.37
CA ARG A 341 19.38 -6.31 -26.80
C ARG A 341 19.07 -5.99 -25.34
N LEU A 342 17.78 -5.91 -25.01
CA LEU A 342 17.28 -5.72 -23.65
C LEU A 342 16.67 -7.01 -23.12
N SER A 343 17.12 -7.47 -21.95
CA SER A 343 16.56 -8.65 -21.30
C SER A 343 15.27 -8.28 -20.57
N VAL A 344 14.16 -8.91 -20.95
CA VAL A 344 12.84 -8.64 -20.39
C VAL A 344 12.07 -9.92 -20.05
N TYR A 345 11.15 -9.82 -19.10
CA TYR A 345 10.08 -10.80 -18.96
C TYR A 345 8.91 -10.41 -19.86
N LEU A 346 8.54 -11.26 -20.82
CA LEU A 346 7.46 -11.02 -21.76
C LEU A 346 6.26 -11.90 -21.43
N GLY A 347 5.07 -11.30 -21.39
CA GLY A 347 3.78 -11.97 -21.22
C GLY A 347 2.71 -11.33 -22.11
N GLY A 348 1.65 -12.06 -22.44
CA GLY A 348 0.60 -11.59 -23.35
C GLY A 348 -0.79 -12.11 -22.99
N ILE A 349 -1.80 -11.26 -23.18
CA ILE A 349 -3.21 -11.55 -22.93
C ILE A 349 -3.99 -11.25 -24.23
N PRO A 350 -4.63 -12.25 -24.85
CA PRO A 350 -5.42 -12.01 -26.05
C PRO A 350 -6.79 -11.41 -25.69
N TYR A 351 -7.35 -10.59 -26.57
CA TYR A 351 -8.71 -10.06 -26.40
C TYR A 351 -9.80 -11.09 -26.69
N ASP A 352 -9.48 -12.10 -27.48
CA ASP A 352 -10.39 -13.16 -27.86
C ASP A 352 -9.71 -14.54 -27.81
N SER A 353 -10.49 -15.60 -28.03
CA SER A 353 -9.97 -16.96 -28.10
C SER A 353 -9.14 -17.26 -29.36
N SER A 354 -9.18 -16.37 -30.36
CA SER A 354 -8.41 -16.53 -31.60
C SER A 354 -6.96 -16.07 -31.44
N ALA A 355 -6.69 -15.24 -30.42
CA ALA A 355 -5.41 -14.60 -30.16
C ALA A 355 -4.92 -13.74 -31.33
N SER A 356 -5.83 -13.25 -32.18
CA SER A 356 -5.52 -12.38 -33.31
C SER A 356 -5.08 -10.99 -32.82
N ALA A 357 -5.75 -10.46 -31.80
CA ALA A 357 -5.42 -9.18 -31.17
C ALA A 357 -5.30 -9.34 -29.65
N GLY A 358 -4.53 -8.45 -29.02
CA GLY A 358 -4.31 -8.52 -27.58
C GLY A 358 -3.30 -7.51 -27.06
N LEU A 359 -2.90 -7.71 -25.81
CA LEU A 359 -2.01 -6.84 -25.06
C LEU A 359 -0.76 -7.61 -24.61
N PHE A 360 0.42 -7.11 -24.98
CA PHE A 360 1.71 -7.63 -24.52
C PHE A 360 2.22 -6.71 -23.43
N PHE A 361 2.86 -7.30 -22.43
CA PHE A 361 3.58 -6.56 -21.42
C PHE A 361 4.99 -7.12 -21.26
N ALA A 362 5.95 -6.21 -21.16
CA ALA A 362 7.35 -6.50 -20.91
C ALA A 362 7.80 -5.84 -19.60
N LEU A 363 8.59 -6.57 -18.81
CA LEU A 363 9.21 -6.08 -17.57
C LEU A 363 10.74 -6.15 -17.70
N ASP A 364 11.41 -5.04 -17.45
CA ASP A 364 12.87 -4.95 -17.49
C ASP A 364 13.54 -5.85 -16.41
N GLN A 365 14.53 -6.65 -16.81
CA GLN A 365 15.31 -7.51 -15.91
C GLN A 365 16.62 -6.86 -15.41
N THR A 366 16.90 -5.61 -15.79
CA THR A 366 18.17 -4.94 -15.49
C THR A 366 18.47 -4.91 -13.97
N GLN A 367 17.51 -4.55 -13.13
CA GLN A 367 17.71 -4.50 -11.67
C GLN A 367 18.00 -5.88 -11.07
N LYS A 368 17.33 -6.93 -11.55
CA LYS A 368 17.56 -8.30 -11.07
C LYS A 368 19.00 -8.73 -11.39
N HIS A 369 19.44 -8.51 -12.63
CA HIS A 369 20.81 -8.82 -13.02
C HIS A 369 21.85 -7.97 -12.29
N GLN A 370 21.53 -6.72 -11.95
CA GLN A 370 22.38 -5.88 -11.10
C GLN A 370 22.49 -6.44 -9.68
N ALA A 371 21.39 -6.86 -9.06
CA ALA A 371 21.40 -7.48 -7.74
C ALA A 371 22.19 -8.81 -7.74
N GLU A 372 22.03 -9.64 -8.76
CA GLU A 372 22.83 -10.87 -8.94
C GLU A 372 24.33 -10.56 -9.11
N ARG A 373 24.69 -9.50 -9.85
CA ARG A 373 26.08 -9.04 -9.95
C ARG A 373 26.60 -8.54 -8.62
N GLN A 374 25.82 -7.77 -7.85
CA GLN A 374 26.21 -7.28 -6.53
C GLN A 374 26.46 -8.43 -5.54
N LEU A 375 25.63 -9.47 -5.54
CA LEU A 375 25.85 -10.68 -4.74
C LEU A 375 27.16 -11.40 -5.11
N LYS A 376 27.45 -11.55 -6.42
CA LYS A 376 28.71 -12.11 -6.90
C LYS A 376 29.92 -11.25 -6.51
N LEU A 377 29.79 -9.93 -6.58
CA LEU A 377 30.80 -8.97 -6.14
C LEU A 377 31.05 -9.08 -4.63
N ALA A 378 29.99 -9.13 -3.80
CA ALA A 378 30.12 -9.29 -2.36
C ALA A 378 30.83 -10.61 -1.98
N ALA A 379 30.47 -11.71 -2.64
CA ALA A 379 31.18 -12.99 -2.47
C ALA A 379 32.66 -12.89 -2.89
N SER A 380 32.95 -12.22 -4.01
CA SER A 380 34.32 -12.01 -4.48
C SER A 380 35.15 -11.11 -3.56
N VAL A 381 34.53 -10.15 -2.87
CA VAL A 381 35.20 -9.27 -1.88
C VAL A 381 35.54 -10.04 -0.61
N LEU A 382 34.69 -10.96 -0.17
CA LEU A 382 34.99 -11.83 0.98
C LEU A 382 36.17 -12.77 0.68
N ASP A 383 36.23 -13.31 -0.54
CA ASP A 383 37.32 -14.20 -0.99
C ASP A 383 38.65 -13.49 -1.26
N SER A 384 38.64 -12.19 -1.57
CA SER A 384 39.87 -11.41 -1.82
C SER A 384 40.47 -10.74 -0.57
N SER A 385 39.82 -10.86 0.59
CA SER A 385 40.36 -10.37 1.86
C SER A 385 41.61 -11.17 2.26
N HIS A 386 42.64 -10.48 2.76
CA HIS A 386 43.84 -11.11 3.32
C HIS A 386 43.64 -11.59 4.77
N ASP A 387 42.60 -11.08 5.45
CA ASP A 387 42.20 -11.54 6.76
C ASP A 387 41.34 -12.81 6.64
N GLY A 388 41.53 -13.75 7.56
CA GLY A 388 40.69 -14.93 7.67
C GLY A 388 39.29 -14.56 8.18
N ILE A 389 38.25 -14.91 7.43
CA ILE A 389 36.86 -14.62 7.79
C ILE A 389 36.14 -15.94 8.04
N LEU A 390 35.46 -16.03 9.18
CA LEU A 390 34.58 -17.12 9.60
C LEU A 390 33.16 -16.60 9.81
N ILE A 391 32.18 -17.36 9.35
CA ILE A 391 30.77 -17.16 9.64
C ILE A 391 30.30 -18.38 10.43
N LEU A 392 29.76 -18.17 11.63
CA LEU A 392 29.31 -19.21 12.54
C LEU A 392 27.78 -19.18 12.72
N ASP A 393 27.20 -20.34 13.00
CA ASP A 393 25.84 -20.44 13.51
C ASP A 393 25.76 -20.16 15.02
N LYS A 394 24.54 -20.13 15.55
CA LYS A 394 24.25 -19.97 16.98
C LYS A 394 24.90 -21.02 17.89
N ASP A 395 25.22 -22.20 17.34
CA ASP A 395 25.81 -23.34 18.04
C ASP A 395 27.35 -23.36 17.88
N LEU A 396 27.93 -22.29 17.33
CA LEU A 396 29.36 -22.06 17.09
C LEU A 396 29.97 -23.01 16.05
N HIS A 397 29.17 -23.58 15.15
CA HIS A 397 29.66 -24.31 14.00
C HIS A 397 29.95 -23.36 12.84
N VAL A 398 31.04 -23.60 12.13
CA VAL A 398 31.39 -22.79 10.96
C VAL A 398 30.44 -23.07 9.80
N ILE A 399 29.67 -22.07 9.38
CA ILE A 399 28.82 -22.10 8.18
C ILE A 399 29.67 -21.84 6.93
N SER A 400 30.56 -20.85 6.99
CA SER A 400 31.36 -20.40 5.86
C SER A 400 32.72 -19.87 6.30
N THR A 401 33.70 -19.97 5.41
CA THR A 401 35.05 -19.41 5.58
C THR A 401 35.58 -18.92 4.24
N ASN A 402 36.41 -17.88 4.25
CA ASN A 402 37.11 -17.41 3.05
C ASN A 402 38.45 -18.15 2.83
N HIS A 403 39.09 -17.90 1.68
CA HIS A 403 40.36 -18.52 1.30
C HIS A 403 41.51 -18.17 2.26
N ALA A 404 41.63 -16.90 2.70
CA ALA A 404 42.73 -16.45 3.54
C ALA A 404 42.84 -17.19 4.87
N LEU A 405 41.71 -17.56 5.50
CA LEU A 405 41.76 -18.38 6.71
C LEU A 405 42.34 -19.78 6.44
N CYS A 406 42.01 -20.37 5.29
CA CYS A 406 42.53 -21.68 4.90
C CYS A 406 44.05 -21.64 4.74
N GLU A 407 44.59 -20.55 4.16
CA GLU A 407 46.03 -20.31 4.04
C GLU A 407 46.67 -20.09 5.42
N LEU A 408 46.12 -19.20 6.23
CA LEU A 408 46.62 -18.86 7.57
C LEU A 408 46.73 -20.08 8.49
N THR A 409 45.71 -20.94 8.47
CA THR A 409 45.61 -22.11 9.35
C THR A 409 46.22 -23.38 8.76
N HIS A 410 46.55 -23.37 7.45
CA HIS A 410 46.87 -24.55 6.65
C HIS A 410 45.81 -25.65 6.71
N MET A 411 44.52 -25.27 6.75
CA MET A 411 43.38 -26.18 6.76
C MET A 411 42.50 -25.96 5.52
N SER A 412 41.99 -27.04 4.92
CA SER A 412 41.03 -26.93 3.83
C SER A 412 39.65 -26.47 4.34
N ALA A 413 38.94 -25.63 3.58
CA ALA A 413 37.57 -25.20 3.90
C ALA A 413 36.63 -26.35 4.27
N LYS A 414 36.71 -27.49 3.58
CA LYS A 414 35.89 -28.70 3.87
C LYS A 414 36.07 -29.26 5.29
N ARG A 415 37.20 -28.98 5.94
CA ARG A 415 37.49 -29.43 7.31
C ARG A 415 37.10 -28.38 8.34
N ILE A 416 37.11 -27.10 7.95
CA ILE A 416 36.75 -25.98 8.80
C ILE A 416 35.22 -25.88 8.89
N ILE A 417 34.52 -25.97 7.76
CA ILE A 417 33.05 -25.92 7.69
C ILE A 417 32.43 -27.08 8.47
N GLY A 418 31.45 -26.76 9.32
CA GLY A 418 30.76 -27.69 10.22
C GLY A 418 31.52 -28.07 11.48
N SER A 419 32.75 -27.59 11.67
CA SER A 419 33.55 -27.85 12.88
C SER A 419 33.46 -26.70 13.89
N THR A 420 33.85 -26.97 15.13
CA THR A 420 34.08 -25.92 16.14
C THR A 420 35.53 -25.43 16.04
N PHE A 421 35.71 -24.14 15.75
CA PHE A 421 37.04 -23.55 15.57
C PHE A 421 37.67 -23.14 16.92
N SER A 422 38.98 -23.36 17.11
CA SER A 422 39.68 -22.91 18.31
C SER A 422 40.21 -21.49 18.15
N PHE A 423 39.71 -20.57 18.97
CA PHE A 423 40.02 -19.14 18.90
C PHE A 423 41.19 -18.71 19.81
N TYR A 424 41.83 -19.65 20.52
CA TYR A 424 42.99 -19.34 21.36
C TYR A 424 43.85 -20.59 21.62
N HIS A 425 45.13 -20.36 21.92
CA HIS A 425 46.08 -21.36 22.41
C HIS A 425 46.09 -21.41 23.95
N ASP A 426 46.57 -22.52 24.52
CA ASP A 426 46.61 -22.73 25.96
C ASP A 426 47.57 -21.81 26.71
N SER A 427 48.55 -21.20 26.02
CA SER A 427 49.46 -20.19 26.58
C SER A 427 48.77 -18.86 26.90
N VAL A 428 47.62 -18.58 26.30
CA VAL A 428 46.92 -17.29 26.44
C VAL A 428 46.39 -17.12 27.87
N ALA A 429 46.44 -15.90 28.39
CA ALA A 429 45.95 -15.56 29.73
C ALA A 429 44.48 -15.94 29.92
N THR A 430 44.13 -16.42 31.12
CA THR A 430 42.78 -16.88 31.47
C THR A 430 41.71 -15.81 31.25
N GLU A 431 42.06 -14.54 31.50
CA GLU A 431 41.17 -13.39 31.28
C GLU A 431 40.76 -13.27 29.81
N THR A 432 41.73 -13.27 28.88
CA THR A 432 41.48 -13.21 27.43
C THR A 432 40.65 -14.40 26.95
N LYS A 433 40.94 -15.62 27.43
CA LYS A 433 40.15 -16.83 27.10
C LYS A 433 38.69 -16.67 27.54
N SER A 434 38.47 -16.13 28.73
CA SER A 434 37.13 -15.89 29.27
C SER A 434 36.38 -14.82 28.48
N ALA A 435 37.06 -13.75 28.07
CA ALA A 435 36.48 -12.67 27.27
C ALA A 435 36.03 -13.17 25.88
N ILE A 436 36.87 -13.96 25.19
CA ILE A 436 36.53 -14.57 23.90
C ILE A 436 35.31 -15.50 24.05
N ARG A 437 35.32 -16.37 25.06
CA ARG A 437 34.21 -17.30 25.30
C ARG A 437 32.91 -16.54 25.59
N ASN A 438 32.98 -15.49 26.40
CA ASN A 438 31.83 -14.65 26.73
C ASN A 438 31.27 -13.96 25.47
N ALA A 439 32.14 -13.41 24.64
CA ALA A 439 31.76 -12.78 23.37
C ALA A 439 31.03 -13.72 22.40
N LEU A 440 31.51 -14.96 22.28
CA LEU A 440 30.87 -15.98 21.44
C LEU A 440 29.51 -16.44 21.98
N THR A 441 29.32 -16.45 23.31
CA THR A 441 28.14 -17.03 23.95
C THR A 441 27.03 -16.03 24.31
N HIS A 442 27.37 -14.77 24.59
CA HIS A 442 26.44 -13.77 25.13
C HIS A 442 26.13 -12.62 24.16
N GLN A 443 26.32 -12.83 22.85
CA GLN A 443 26.05 -11.81 21.82
C GLN A 443 26.81 -10.49 22.01
N LEU A 444 28.01 -10.55 22.58
CA LEU A 444 28.85 -9.37 22.79
C LEU A 444 29.89 -9.25 21.67
N ASN A 445 30.09 -8.03 21.18
CA ASN A 445 31.20 -7.76 20.28
C ASN A 445 32.51 -7.74 21.07
N TRP A 446 33.57 -8.31 20.51
CA TRP A 446 34.88 -8.34 21.16
C TRP A 446 36.00 -8.23 20.14
N GLN A 447 37.06 -7.52 20.51
CA GLN A 447 38.26 -7.41 19.71
C GLN A 447 39.49 -7.48 20.62
N GLY A 448 40.49 -8.26 20.22
CA GLY A 448 41.73 -8.36 21.00
C GLY A 448 42.81 -9.22 20.34
N ASP A 449 44.02 -9.09 20.86
CA ASP A 449 45.16 -9.93 20.47
C ASP A 449 45.12 -11.25 21.23
N THR A 450 45.34 -12.35 20.52
CA THR A 450 45.42 -13.71 21.05
C THR A 450 46.48 -14.48 20.26
N GLU A 451 46.65 -15.76 20.59
CA GLU A 451 47.48 -16.69 19.83
C GLU A 451 46.61 -17.84 19.38
N ILE A 452 46.72 -18.25 18.12
CA ILE A 452 46.06 -19.46 17.62
C ILE A 452 47.11 -20.48 17.20
N LYS A 453 46.69 -21.74 17.21
CA LYS A 453 47.52 -22.85 16.79
C LYS A 453 47.09 -23.31 15.40
N THR A 454 48.01 -23.24 14.45
CA THR A 454 47.79 -23.73 13.08
C THR A 454 47.73 -25.26 13.05
N TYR A 455 47.27 -25.82 11.93
CA TYR A 455 47.29 -27.27 11.72
C TYR A 455 48.71 -27.87 11.74
N SER A 456 49.70 -27.08 11.32
CA SER A 456 51.13 -27.43 11.37
C SER A 456 51.74 -27.34 12.78
N GLN A 457 50.92 -27.18 13.83
CA GLN A 457 51.35 -27.05 15.24
C GLN A 457 52.14 -25.75 15.54
N LYS A 458 52.19 -24.80 14.60
CA LYS A 458 52.82 -23.49 14.82
C LYS A 458 51.86 -22.59 15.60
N ILE A 459 52.38 -21.87 16.59
CA ILE A 459 51.62 -20.83 17.30
C ILE A 459 51.88 -19.51 16.58
N ILE A 460 50.81 -18.82 16.21
CA ILE A 460 50.89 -17.50 15.56
C ILE A 460 50.06 -16.48 16.35
N PRO A 461 50.59 -15.27 16.57
CA PRO A 461 49.83 -14.20 17.18
C PRO A 461 48.83 -13.66 16.16
N VAL A 462 47.56 -13.58 16.57
CA VAL A 462 46.48 -13.07 15.73
C VAL A 462 45.67 -12.02 16.47
N ARG A 463 45.12 -11.07 15.73
CA ARG A 463 44.05 -10.21 16.22
C ARG A 463 42.72 -10.81 15.81
N LEU A 464 41.85 -11.02 16.79
CA LEU A 464 40.50 -11.52 16.60
C LEU A 464 39.50 -10.39 16.74
N SER A 465 38.47 -10.40 15.90
CA SER A 465 37.29 -9.54 15.99
C SER A 465 36.03 -10.39 15.86
N ILE A 466 35.14 -10.33 16.84
CA ILE A 466 33.91 -11.12 16.92
C ILE A 466 32.73 -10.14 16.89
N SER A 467 31.83 -10.31 15.93
CA SER A 467 30.65 -9.47 15.74
C SER A 467 29.40 -10.32 15.50
N HIS A 468 28.28 -9.92 16.08
CA HIS A 468 26.98 -10.58 15.87
C HIS A 468 26.16 -9.84 14.82
N VAL A 469 25.61 -10.55 13.82
CA VAL A 469 24.89 -9.98 12.68
C VAL A 469 23.53 -10.66 12.51
N GLY A 470 22.45 -9.87 12.52
CA GLY A 470 21.08 -10.28 12.23
C GLY A 470 20.19 -10.52 13.46
N GLU A 471 18.92 -10.10 13.39
CA GLU A 471 17.95 -10.18 14.50
C GLU A 471 17.28 -11.56 14.66
N LEU A 472 17.22 -12.38 13.60
CA LEU A 472 16.38 -13.59 13.55
C LEU A 472 17.14 -14.93 13.55
N GLU A 473 18.42 -14.98 13.19
CA GLU A 473 19.20 -16.23 13.14
C GLU A 473 20.55 -16.17 13.88
N SER A 474 20.90 -15.05 14.52
CA SER A 474 22.13 -14.85 15.32
C SER A 474 23.39 -15.43 14.66
N THR A 475 23.73 -14.92 13.48
CA THR A 475 24.96 -15.30 12.78
C THR A 475 26.15 -14.54 13.36
N ILE A 476 27.24 -15.25 13.64
CA ILE A 476 28.45 -14.64 14.21
C ILE A 476 29.50 -14.51 13.11
N VAL A 477 30.04 -13.31 12.92
CA VAL A 477 31.17 -13.05 12.01
C VAL A 477 32.43 -12.91 12.84
N VAL A 478 33.43 -13.73 12.55
CA VAL A 478 34.75 -13.67 13.18
C VAL A 478 35.81 -13.36 12.13
N ILE A 479 36.60 -12.32 12.38
CA ILE A 479 37.74 -11.92 11.55
C ILE A 479 39.04 -12.21 12.31
N ILE A 480 39.99 -12.83 11.62
CA ILE A 480 41.30 -13.24 12.14
C ILE A 480 42.40 -12.62 11.28
N THR A 481 43.18 -11.73 11.88
CA THR A 481 44.31 -11.05 11.23
C THR A 481 45.63 -11.54 11.82
N ASP A 482 46.59 -11.94 10.97
CA ASP A 482 47.95 -12.23 11.42
C ASP A 482 48.66 -10.94 11.84
N ILE A 483 49.20 -10.91 13.06
CA ILE A 483 49.92 -9.76 13.62
C ILE A 483 51.40 -10.08 13.92
N SER A 484 51.94 -11.15 13.31
CA SER A 484 53.32 -11.59 13.51
C SER A 484 54.34 -10.49 13.22
N ASP A 485 54.23 -9.81 12.09
CA ASP A 485 55.16 -8.75 11.68
C ASP A 485 55.11 -7.54 12.63
N ARG A 486 53.91 -7.16 13.08
CA ARG A 486 53.73 -6.08 14.06
C ARG A 486 54.42 -6.42 15.37
N LYS A 487 54.25 -7.65 15.88
CA LYS A 487 54.89 -8.11 17.12
C LYS A 487 56.41 -8.19 17.00
N ALA A 488 56.92 -8.65 15.86
CA ALA A 488 58.36 -8.67 15.59
C ALA A 488 58.96 -7.24 15.57
N LEU A 489 58.26 -6.28 14.98
CA LEU A 489 58.68 -4.88 14.95
C LEU A 489 58.64 -4.22 16.33
N GLU A 490 57.59 -4.47 17.12
CA GLU A 490 57.47 -4.00 18.51
C GLU A 490 58.68 -4.45 19.36
N ASN A 491 59.04 -5.73 19.29
CA ASN A 491 60.19 -6.28 20.03
C ASN A 491 61.51 -5.64 19.58
N ARG A 492 61.70 -5.41 18.28
CA ARG A 492 62.91 -4.79 17.74
C ARG A 492 63.05 -3.32 18.18
N LEU A 493 61.95 -2.58 18.21
CA LEU A 493 61.93 -1.19 18.70
C LEU A 493 62.29 -1.12 20.19
N GLN A 494 61.81 -2.07 21.01
CA GLN A 494 62.15 -2.13 22.43
C GLN A 494 63.65 -2.36 22.66
N GLN A 495 64.30 -3.24 21.89
CA GLN A 495 65.74 -3.47 22.01
C GLN A 495 66.56 -2.22 21.67
N MET A 496 66.20 -1.49 20.61
CA MET A 496 66.88 -0.25 20.21
C MET A 496 66.69 0.90 21.21
N ALA A 497 65.62 0.88 22.01
CA ALA A 497 65.35 1.94 22.99
C ALA A 497 66.26 1.87 24.23
N HIS A 498 66.79 0.69 24.59
CA HIS A 498 67.44 0.45 25.89
C HIS A 498 68.91 -0.02 25.82
N HIS A 499 69.41 -0.46 24.68
CA HIS A 499 70.79 -0.95 24.54
C HIS A 499 71.60 -0.14 23.52
N ASP A 500 72.91 -0.05 23.73
CA ASP A 500 73.85 0.55 22.76
C ASP A 500 74.02 -0.39 21.57
N ALA A 501 73.80 0.13 20.36
CA ALA A 501 73.78 -0.69 19.15
C ALA A 501 75.15 -1.30 18.78
N LEU A 502 76.26 -0.72 19.26
CA LEU A 502 77.61 -1.19 18.96
C LEU A 502 78.10 -2.21 19.99
N THR A 503 77.90 -1.94 21.28
CA THR A 503 78.47 -2.73 22.38
C THR A 503 77.50 -3.70 23.03
N GLY A 504 76.19 -3.55 22.83
CA GLY A 504 75.15 -4.36 23.48
C GLY A 504 74.89 -4.01 24.96
N LEU A 505 75.75 -3.19 25.56
CA LEU A 505 75.61 -2.67 26.92
C LEU A 505 74.36 -1.80 27.07
N ALA A 506 73.97 -1.50 28.31
CA ALA A 506 72.93 -0.51 28.57
C ALA A 506 73.30 0.82 27.91
N ASN A 507 72.33 1.45 27.21
CA ASN A 507 72.51 2.81 26.72
C ASN A 507 72.22 3.82 27.83
N ARG A 508 72.39 5.11 27.52
CA ARG A 508 72.11 6.21 28.47
C ARG A 508 70.73 6.12 29.14
N THR A 509 69.68 5.80 28.39
CA THR A 509 68.32 5.69 28.92
C THR A 509 68.19 4.57 29.95
N LEU A 510 68.74 3.39 29.65
CA LEU A 510 68.70 2.25 30.57
C LEU A 510 69.60 2.48 31.79
N PHE A 511 70.77 3.09 31.59
CA PHE A 511 71.66 3.53 32.66
C PHE A 511 70.97 4.46 33.67
N GLU A 512 70.34 5.54 33.21
CA GLU A 512 69.69 6.52 34.08
C GLU A 512 68.60 5.85 34.92
N ASN A 513 67.84 4.93 34.31
CA ASN A 513 66.85 4.12 35.01
C ASN A 513 67.48 3.20 36.06
N GLN A 514 68.54 2.47 35.72
CA GLN A 514 69.23 1.56 36.64
C GLN A 514 69.88 2.32 37.80
N LEU A 515 70.49 3.48 37.56
CA LEU A 515 71.06 4.34 38.61
C LEU A 515 69.99 4.87 39.56
N ASN A 516 68.85 5.35 39.04
CA ASN A 516 67.73 5.78 39.89
C ASN A 516 67.17 4.62 40.74
N GLN A 517 67.09 3.41 40.17
CA GLN A 517 66.67 2.23 40.91
C GLN A 517 67.69 1.83 41.98
N ALA A 518 68.99 1.87 41.66
CA ALA A 518 70.07 1.57 42.59
C ALA A 518 70.05 2.55 43.78
N ILE A 519 69.93 3.85 43.52
CA ILE A 519 69.77 4.89 44.56
C ILE A 519 68.55 4.58 45.44
N SER A 520 67.39 4.29 44.81
CA SER A 520 66.16 3.97 45.55
C SER A 520 66.27 2.69 46.39
N ARG A 521 67.05 1.70 45.95
CA ARG A 521 67.35 0.49 46.72
C ARG A 521 68.28 0.80 47.88
N ALA A 522 69.35 1.55 47.63
CA ALA A 522 70.37 1.91 48.61
C ALA A 522 69.83 2.79 49.74
N ASP A 523 68.96 3.75 49.43
CA ASP A 523 68.25 4.59 50.40
C ASP A 523 67.41 3.73 51.37
N ARG A 524 66.63 2.78 50.83
CA ARG A 524 65.82 1.86 51.65
C ARG A 524 66.64 0.90 52.52
N GLN A 525 67.84 0.54 52.06
CA GLN A 525 68.71 -0.44 52.73
C GLN A 525 69.83 0.19 53.55
N ASN A 526 69.91 1.53 53.59
CA ASN A 526 70.99 2.30 54.21
C ASN A 526 72.39 1.86 53.74
N LYS A 527 72.54 1.65 52.43
CA LYS A 527 73.80 1.27 51.76
C LYS A 527 74.29 2.38 50.85
N LYS A 528 75.54 2.26 50.36
CA LYS A 528 76.13 3.19 49.40
C LYS A 528 76.16 2.61 47.99
N VAL A 529 76.09 3.49 46.99
CA VAL A 529 76.27 3.18 45.56
C VAL A 529 77.42 4.02 45.03
N ALA A 530 78.34 3.41 44.28
CA ALA A 530 79.37 4.15 43.57
C ALA A 530 79.02 4.22 42.09
N LEU A 531 79.22 5.41 41.53
CA LEU A 531 79.21 5.62 40.09
C LEU A 531 80.63 5.90 39.64
N LEU A 532 81.16 5.01 38.80
CA LEU A 532 82.42 5.19 38.11
C LEU A 532 82.11 5.71 36.70
N PHE A 533 82.63 6.89 36.37
CA PHE A 533 82.59 7.47 35.04
C PHE A 533 83.97 7.30 34.40
N ILE A 534 84.01 6.64 33.24
CA ILE A 534 85.24 6.12 32.61
C ILE A 534 85.33 6.70 31.21
N ASP A 535 86.42 7.42 30.92
CA ASP A 535 86.75 7.93 29.58
C ASP A 535 88.04 7.26 29.09
N LEU A 536 88.07 6.83 27.83
CA LEU A 536 89.26 6.20 27.23
C LEU A 536 90.24 7.27 26.74
N ASP A 537 91.40 7.36 27.40
CA ASP A 537 92.43 8.31 27.04
C ASP A 537 92.99 7.98 25.64
N ARG A 538 93.11 9.00 24.80
CA ARG A 538 93.67 8.91 23.43
C ARG A 538 92.87 8.01 22.47
N PHE A 539 91.58 7.78 22.71
CA PHE A 539 90.71 7.08 21.77
C PHE A 539 90.62 7.78 20.40
N LYS A 540 90.50 9.11 20.38
CA LYS A 540 90.42 9.89 19.13
C LYS A 540 91.66 9.71 18.21
N PRO A 541 92.91 9.85 18.70
CA PRO A 541 94.10 9.48 17.93
C PRO A 541 94.07 8.07 17.33
N ILE A 542 93.52 7.07 18.04
CA ILE A 542 93.40 5.70 17.51
C ILE A 542 92.44 5.66 16.32
N ASN A 543 91.29 6.35 16.41
CA ASN A 543 90.38 6.48 15.28
C ASN A 543 90.99 7.23 14.10
N ASP A 544 91.76 8.28 14.37
CA ASP A 544 92.41 9.09 13.34
C ASP A 544 93.54 8.30 12.64
N GLU A 545 94.23 7.41 13.35
CA GLU A 545 95.36 6.62 12.82
C GLU A 545 94.91 5.30 12.15
N TYR A 546 93.92 4.60 12.70
CA TYR A 546 93.52 3.25 12.26
C TYR A 546 92.08 3.17 11.71
N GLY A 547 91.33 4.27 11.72
CA GLY A 547 89.94 4.35 11.23
C GLY A 547 88.87 3.95 12.25
N HIS A 548 87.63 4.40 12.02
CA HIS A 548 86.52 4.18 12.94
C HIS A 548 86.16 2.71 13.18
N GLU A 549 86.35 1.82 12.19
CA GLU A 549 86.11 0.39 12.40
C GLU A 549 87.05 -0.22 13.45
N MET A 550 88.30 0.28 13.54
CA MET A 550 89.25 -0.13 14.57
C MET A 550 88.80 0.37 15.94
N GLY A 551 88.34 1.62 16.03
CA GLY A 551 87.72 2.15 17.26
C GLY A 551 86.49 1.38 17.70
N ASP A 552 85.64 0.96 16.77
CA ASP A 552 84.44 0.18 17.07
C ASP A 552 84.77 -1.22 17.60
N LYS A 553 85.81 -1.87 17.06
CA LYS A 553 86.34 -3.13 17.61
C LYS A 553 86.95 -2.90 19.00
N LEU A 554 87.68 -1.81 19.19
CA LEU A 554 88.26 -1.43 20.47
C LEU A 554 87.18 -1.22 21.54
N LEU A 555 86.11 -0.49 21.22
CA LEU A 555 84.99 -0.23 22.11
C LEU A 555 84.24 -1.51 22.50
N ARG A 556 84.07 -2.45 21.56
CA ARG A 556 83.49 -3.77 21.86
C ARG A 556 84.35 -4.58 22.83
N ILE A 557 85.67 -4.61 22.62
CA ILE A 557 86.59 -5.30 23.54
C ILE A 557 86.62 -4.63 24.92
N VAL A 558 86.56 -3.29 24.97
CA VAL A 558 86.44 -2.53 26.22
C VAL A 558 85.14 -2.88 26.95
N ALA A 559 84.02 -2.92 26.23
CA ALA A 559 82.72 -3.32 26.78
C ALA A 559 82.76 -4.75 27.35
N GLU A 560 83.27 -5.71 26.59
CA GLU A 560 83.44 -7.10 27.04
C GLU A 560 84.35 -7.20 28.27
N ARG A 561 85.44 -6.43 28.32
CA ARG A 561 86.34 -6.36 29.48
C ARG A 561 85.60 -5.85 30.71
N LEU A 562 84.89 -4.74 30.60
CA LEU A 562 84.12 -4.17 31.72
C LEU A 562 83.02 -5.11 32.20
N GLU A 563 82.24 -5.69 31.28
CA GLU A 563 81.18 -6.65 31.60
C GLU A 563 81.73 -7.91 32.29
N SER A 564 82.89 -8.43 31.86
CA SER A 564 83.53 -9.60 32.48
C SER A 564 83.93 -9.42 33.95
N ARG A 565 84.01 -8.17 34.43
CA ARG A 565 84.31 -7.82 35.82
C ARG A 565 83.11 -7.32 36.61
N THR A 566 81.94 -7.31 35.98
CA THR A 566 80.68 -6.81 36.56
C THR A 566 79.95 -7.96 37.24
N ARG A 567 79.50 -7.75 38.48
CA ARG A 567 78.68 -8.74 39.20
C ARG A 567 77.24 -8.66 38.68
N GLU A 568 76.43 -9.67 38.99
CA GLU A 568 75.00 -9.70 38.60
C GLU A 568 74.20 -8.46 39.05
N HIS A 569 74.64 -7.79 40.12
CA HIS A 569 73.99 -6.58 40.67
C HIS A 569 74.66 -5.27 40.25
N ASP A 570 75.81 -5.34 39.58
CA ASP A 570 76.49 -4.16 39.05
C ASP A 570 76.02 -3.92 37.61
N THR A 571 76.10 -2.69 37.14
CA THR A 571 75.67 -2.33 35.78
C THR A 571 76.79 -1.63 35.05
N VAL A 572 77.03 -2.04 33.80
CA VAL A 572 77.90 -1.30 32.86
C VAL A 572 77.07 -0.76 31.72
N ALA A 573 77.29 0.52 31.42
CA ALA A 573 76.64 1.20 30.32
C ALA A 573 77.65 2.00 29.50
N ARG A 574 77.33 2.20 28.23
CA ARG A 574 78.04 3.14 27.36
C ARG A 574 77.14 4.34 27.11
N ILE A 575 77.61 5.53 27.49
CA ILE A 575 76.78 6.76 27.47
C ILE A 575 76.93 7.51 26.15
N GLY A 576 78.09 7.37 25.51
CA GLY A 576 78.36 7.89 24.16
C GLY A 576 79.85 7.89 23.86
N GLY A 577 80.24 7.82 22.59
CA GLY A 577 81.65 7.90 22.19
C GLY A 577 82.53 6.86 22.89
N ASP A 578 83.51 7.33 23.63
CA ASP A 578 84.48 6.61 24.46
C ASP A 578 84.14 6.60 25.96
N GLU A 579 82.94 7.06 26.33
CA GLU A 579 82.50 7.18 27.72
C GLU A 579 81.69 5.96 28.16
N PHE A 580 82.18 5.31 29.22
CA PHE A 580 81.53 4.21 29.91
C PHE A 580 81.20 4.61 31.34
N VAL A 581 80.14 4.04 31.88
CA VAL A 581 79.81 4.17 33.30
C VAL A 581 79.58 2.81 33.92
N MET A 582 79.96 2.69 35.18
CA MET A 582 79.76 1.49 35.97
C MET A 582 79.09 1.87 37.29
N ILE A 583 77.96 1.22 37.57
CA ILE A 583 77.22 1.36 38.82
C ILE A 583 77.61 0.17 39.69
N ILE A 584 78.18 0.45 40.86
CA ILE A 584 78.53 -0.54 41.87
C ILE A 584 77.57 -0.39 43.04
N GLU A 585 76.76 -1.42 43.27
CA GLU A 585 75.79 -1.45 44.37
C GLU A 585 76.39 -2.15 45.61
N ASP A 586 75.73 -2.01 46.76
CA ASP A 586 76.06 -2.72 48.00
C ASP A 586 77.45 -2.46 48.60
N ILE A 587 77.90 -1.20 48.59
CA ILE A 587 79.25 -0.85 49.09
C ILE A 587 79.27 -0.70 50.61
N SER A 588 80.18 -1.44 51.26
CA SER A 588 80.38 -1.42 52.72
C SER A 588 81.71 -0.83 53.19
N ASP A 589 82.74 -0.72 52.34
CA ASP A 589 84.08 -0.20 52.68
C ASP A 589 84.65 0.65 51.54
N MET A 590 85.23 1.81 51.85
CA MET A 590 85.83 2.73 50.88
C MET A 590 87.06 2.11 50.18
N ASN A 591 87.83 1.27 50.88
CA ASN A 591 88.99 0.60 50.28
C ASN A 591 88.57 -0.36 49.15
N SER A 592 87.32 -0.85 49.17
CA SER A 592 86.81 -1.73 48.13
C SER A 592 86.59 -1.01 46.79
N ILE A 593 86.22 0.28 46.81
CA ILE A 593 86.00 1.10 45.62
C ILE A 593 87.31 1.44 44.94
N GLU A 594 88.32 1.85 45.71
CA GLU A 594 89.67 2.11 45.17
C GLU A 594 90.26 0.85 44.54
N SER A 595 90.02 -0.32 45.14
CA SER A 595 90.43 -1.61 44.57
C SER A 595 89.73 -1.89 43.24
N VAL A 596 88.41 -1.69 43.14
CA VAL A 596 87.65 -1.86 41.89
C VAL A 596 88.15 -0.88 40.82
N ALA A 597 88.34 0.38 41.16
CA ALA A 597 88.87 1.39 40.23
C ALA A 597 90.26 1.01 39.71
N GLN A 598 91.16 0.57 40.59
CA GLN A 598 92.50 0.12 40.20
C GLN A 598 92.47 -1.13 39.31
N GLN A 599 91.54 -2.06 39.57
CA GLN A 599 91.34 -3.25 38.73
C GLN A 599 90.82 -2.86 37.35
N VAL A 600 89.84 -1.96 37.26
CA VAL A 600 89.31 -1.45 35.99
C VAL A 600 90.42 -0.74 35.21
N VAL A 601 91.21 0.13 35.84
CA VAL A 601 92.36 0.79 35.19
C VAL A 601 93.35 -0.25 34.65
N SER A 602 93.70 -1.27 35.44
CA SER A 602 94.65 -2.31 35.02
C SER A 602 94.11 -3.15 33.87
N LEU A 603 92.81 -3.43 33.87
CA LEU A 603 92.11 -4.19 32.84
C LEU A 603 92.04 -3.43 31.51
N LEU A 604 91.73 -2.13 31.57
CA LEU A 604 91.62 -1.30 30.37
C LEU A 604 92.99 -0.94 29.80
N CYS A 605 93.99 -0.67 30.64
CA CYS A 605 95.36 -0.36 30.21
C CYS A 605 96.16 -1.57 29.70
N SER A 606 95.66 -2.80 29.84
CA SER A 606 96.31 -3.98 29.28
C SER A 606 96.25 -3.94 27.75
N PRO A 607 97.34 -4.25 27.02
CA PRO A 607 97.34 -4.19 25.56
C PRO A 607 96.19 -4.99 24.92
N ILE A 608 95.61 -4.46 23.85
CA ILE A 608 94.53 -5.06 23.08
C ILE A 608 95.07 -5.38 21.69
N VAL A 609 95.01 -6.66 21.30
CA VAL A 609 95.39 -7.09 19.95
C VAL A 609 94.15 -7.09 19.07
N ILE A 610 94.10 -6.22 18.07
CA ILE A 610 93.02 -6.17 17.07
C ILE A 610 93.66 -6.34 15.69
N ASP A 611 93.20 -7.34 14.93
CA ASP A 611 93.73 -7.67 13.60
C ASP A 611 95.27 -7.79 13.53
N GLY A 612 95.91 -8.22 14.63
CA GLY A 612 97.36 -8.39 14.73
C GLY A 612 98.16 -7.15 15.15
N ILE A 613 97.49 -6.00 15.39
CA ILE A 613 98.10 -4.77 15.88
C ILE A 613 97.89 -4.66 17.40
N GLU A 614 98.95 -4.39 18.14
CA GLU A 614 98.90 -4.18 19.58
C GLU A 614 98.59 -2.71 19.89
N ILE A 615 97.38 -2.45 20.39
CA ILE A 615 96.88 -1.11 20.75
C ILE A 615 96.83 -0.99 22.27
N SER A 616 97.42 0.07 22.80
CA SER A 616 97.33 0.43 24.21
C SER A 616 96.51 1.70 24.38
N VAL A 617 95.41 1.61 25.12
CA VAL A 617 94.53 2.74 25.45
C VAL A 617 94.63 3.01 26.95
N GLY A 618 94.68 4.30 27.33
CA GLY A 618 94.59 4.67 28.74
C GLY A 618 93.12 4.82 29.17
N CYS A 619 92.88 5.00 30.45
CA CYS A 619 91.57 5.47 30.90
C CYS A 619 91.71 6.44 32.07
N SER A 620 90.78 7.38 32.12
CA SER A 620 90.57 8.31 33.22
C SER A 620 89.25 7.95 33.91
N ILE A 621 89.27 7.73 35.22
CA ILE A 621 88.07 7.33 35.99
C ILE A 621 87.72 8.37 37.05
N GLY A 622 86.49 8.87 37.03
CA GLY A 622 85.91 9.68 38.09
C GLY A 622 84.91 8.90 38.92
N ILE A 623 84.93 9.07 40.23
CA ILE A 623 84.11 8.28 41.15
C ILE A 623 83.27 9.18 42.03
N SER A 624 81.94 8.98 42.02
CA SER A 624 81.02 9.61 42.97
C SER A 624 80.29 8.56 43.81
N LEU A 625 79.81 8.97 44.99
CA LEU A 625 79.21 8.08 45.98
C LEU A 625 77.86 8.62 46.41
N TYR A 626 76.85 7.77 46.40
CA TYR A 626 75.61 8.05 47.09
C TYR A 626 75.72 7.63 48.56
N PRO A 627 75.27 8.46 49.53
CA PRO A 627 74.73 9.81 49.37
C PRO A 627 75.79 10.94 49.43
N ASP A 628 77.07 10.60 49.65
CA ASP A 628 78.13 11.55 50.02
C ASP A 628 78.39 12.65 48.97
N HIS A 629 78.29 12.34 47.68
CA HIS A 629 78.63 13.21 46.55
C HIS A 629 77.41 13.60 45.69
N GLY A 630 76.20 13.29 46.17
CA GLY A 630 74.94 13.56 45.49
C GLY A 630 73.81 12.62 45.93
N THR A 631 72.57 13.10 45.86
CA THR A 631 71.36 12.35 46.24
C THR A 631 70.48 11.96 45.05
N SER A 632 70.82 12.41 43.85
CA SER A 632 70.14 12.07 42.60
C SER A 632 71.12 11.53 41.54
N SER A 633 70.59 10.79 40.56
CA SER A 633 71.39 10.29 39.43
C SER A 633 72.12 11.41 38.68
N ILE A 634 71.48 12.57 38.53
CA ILE A 634 72.06 13.76 37.88
C ILE A 634 73.25 14.30 38.68
N GLU A 635 73.09 14.46 40.01
CA GLU A 635 74.16 14.95 40.89
C GLU A 635 75.35 13.99 40.91
N LEU A 636 75.10 12.69 41.05
CA LEU A 636 76.17 11.68 41.07
C LEU A 636 76.91 11.62 39.74
N THR A 637 76.19 11.66 38.61
CA THR A 637 76.80 11.66 37.27
C THR A 637 77.68 12.89 37.09
N ARG A 638 77.18 14.07 37.49
CA ARG A 638 77.95 15.32 37.42
C ARG A 638 79.19 15.29 38.32
N SER A 639 79.07 14.80 39.55
CA SER A 639 80.20 14.68 40.48
C SER A 639 81.26 13.70 39.96
N ALA A 640 80.85 12.59 39.36
CA ALA A 640 81.76 11.62 38.77
C ALA A 640 82.46 12.19 37.52
N ASP A 641 81.75 12.90 36.65
CA ASP A 641 82.32 13.58 35.48
C ASP A 641 83.38 14.64 35.88
N ILE A 642 83.08 15.47 36.89
CA ILE A 642 84.06 16.45 37.41
C ILE A 642 85.32 15.74 37.96
N ALA A 643 85.15 14.63 38.68
CA ALA A 643 86.28 13.85 39.20
C ALA A 643 87.08 13.18 38.06
N MET A 644 86.42 12.72 37.01
CA MET A 644 87.05 12.13 35.83
C MET A 644 87.90 13.18 35.10
N TYR A 645 87.38 14.40 34.93
CA TYR A 645 88.14 15.50 34.34
C TYR A 645 89.39 15.83 35.17
N ALA A 646 89.30 15.78 36.50
CA ALA A 646 90.46 15.94 37.38
C ALA A 646 91.50 14.82 37.14
N ALA A 647 91.08 13.57 36.94
CA ALA A 647 91.95 12.46 36.57
C ALA A 647 92.65 12.69 35.23
N LYS A 648 91.94 13.22 34.23
CA LYS A 648 92.47 13.48 32.89
C LYS A 648 93.54 14.58 32.87
N SER A 649 93.43 15.57 33.77
CA SER A 649 94.36 16.71 33.87
C SER A 649 95.64 16.42 34.67
N GLN A 650 95.66 15.36 35.50
CA GLN A 650 96.79 15.01 36.34
C GLN A 650 97.41 13.69 35.89
N SER A 651 98.53 13.75 35.17
CA SER A 651 99.14 12.58 34.51
C SER A 651 99.62 11.46 35.45
N GLU A 652 99.73 11.71 36.76
CA GLU A 652 100.21 10.74 37.76
C GLU A 652 99.09 9.86 38.36
N LYS A 653 97.82 10.28 38.30
CA LYS A 653 96.69 9.56 38.92
C LYS A 653 95.59 9.23 37.91
N ARG A 654 95.33 7.94 37.70
CA ARG A 654 94.38 7.41 36.70
C ARG A 654 92.92 7.37 37.14
N PHE A 655 92.66 7.58 38.44
CA PHE A 655 91.31 7.73 38.95
C PHE A 655 91.27 8.78 40.07
N TYR A 656 90.10 9.40 40.24
CA TYR A 656 89.81 10.35 41.31
C TYR A 656 88.44 10.10 41.92
N ILE A 657 88.39 10.09 43.25
CA ILE A 657 87.13 10.17 44.00
C ILE A 657 86.79 11.64 44.15
N PHE A 658 85.55 12.01 43.84
CA PHE A 658 85.06 13.38 44.00
C PHE A 658 85.26 13.84 45.45
N THR A 659 85.94 14.97 45.62
CA THR A 659 86.01 15.71 46.88
C THR A 659 85.43 17.08 46.60
N HIS A 660 84.53 17.59 47.45
CA HIS A 660 83.89 18.90 47.23
C HIS A 660 84.91 19.96 46.77
N PRO A 661 84.59 20.82 45.78
CA PRO A 661 85.46 21.94 45.48
C PRO A 661 85.58 22.82 46.73
N PRO A 662 86.78 23.28 47.12
CA PRO A 662 86.89 24.29 48.17
C PRO A 662 86.05 25.50 47.74
N GLU A 663 85.31 26.08 48.69
CA GLU A 663 84.57 27.33 48.49
C GLU A 663 85.48 28.36 47.80
N LEU A 664 85.01 28.93 46.69
CA LEU A 664 85.61 30.09 46.04
C LEU A 664 85.34 31.35 46.86
#